data_AF-A0A5D2SHD8-F1
#
_entry.id   AF-A0A5D2SHD8-F1
#
_cell.length_a   1.000
_cell.length_b   1.000
_cell.length_c   1.000
_cell.angle_alpha   90.00
_cell.angle_beta   90.00
_cell.angle_gamma   90.00
#
_symmetry.space_group_name_H-M   'P 1'
#
loop_
_entity.id
_entity.type
_entity.pdbx_description
1 polymer ?
#
loop_
_entity_poly.entity_id
_entity_poly.type
_entity_poly.pdbx_seq_one_letter_code
_entity_poly.pdbx_strand_id
1 'polypeptide(L)'
;MEISLVCYQSISLDKIQNSFRFPSSIHEVFRTKPLFSDYCFRFNRRKCGNPCDKIKCFSLEQGLQPRRPKPKPSRNTDSDLKETEETHVKRPSVGICSQIEKLAFCNRYREALELFEILELEGGFDVGLSTYDALVSACIGLGSVRAVKRVFSYMISNGFEPDQYMSNRVLLMHVKCGMMVDARSLFDEMPERNLVSWNTIIAGLVDVGDYFEAFRLFLLMWEEFSDCGSRTIATMIRASAGLELISVGRQLHSAAVKFGIGEDIFVSCALIDMYSKCGSIEDAQWAFDEMPEKTTVGWNSIIAGYALHGYSEEALSMFYEMRDSGVKMDHFTFSMIIRISSRLASVEYAKQVHAGLIRHGFGLDIVANTALVDFYSKWGRVEDAKHVFDRMPCKNTISWNALIAGYGNHGWGAEAVELFEQMLREKMRPNHVTFLAVLSACSHSRLFERGWEIFQSMSRDHKIKPRAMHYACLIELLGQEGLLDEAFALIRGAPFKPTANMWAALLTASRVNVNLELGKYAAEKLYGMEPEKLSNYVVLLNIYHQSGKLKEAAGVLQTLRRKGLRMLPVCSWIEVNKQSHVFLSGDKSHVQTNEIYEKVDSLVHEISKHGYVPKEKTLLPDVDEQEQRILLYHSEKLAVAFGLINTMKGSPLQIVQNHRICNDCHNAIKLIALVTRREIVVRDASRFHHFKDGSCSCGDYW
;
A
#
# COMPACT_ATOMS: atom_id res chain seq x y z
N MET A 1 5.88 44.02 29.33
CA MET A 1 6.09 45.01 28.25
C MET A 1 5.20 44.57 27.10
N GLU A 2 4.05 45.22 26.93
CA GLU A 2 3.03 44.86 25.93
C GLU A 2 3.42 45.38 24.55
N ILE A 3 3.31 44.56 23.49
CA ILE A 3 3.14 45.05 22.11
C ILE A 3 2.20 44.11 21.31
N SER A 4 1.02 44.66 21.00
CA SER A 4 0.17 44.50 19.80
C SER A 4 -0.08 43.14 19.11
N LEU A 5 -1.37 42.78 19.07
CA LEU A 5 -2.01 41.76 18.22
C LEU A 5 -2.52 42.37 16.88
N VAL A 6 -1.64 42.75 15.94
CA VAL A 6 -2.06 43.07 14.54
C VAL A 6 -0.99 42.69 13.51
N CYS A 7 -1.06 41.48 12.94
CA CYS A 7 -0.48 41.13 11.61
C CYS A 7 -0.80 39.69 11.16
N TYR A 8 -2.08 39.34 11.02
CA TYR A 8 -2.50 38.15 10.24
C TYR A 8 -3.83 38.42 9.52
N GLN A 9 -3.76 39.21 8.46
CA GLN A 9 -4.77 39.25 7.39
C GLN A 9 -4.07 39.09 6.03
N SER A 10 -4.76 38.41 5.11
CA SER A 10 -4.43 38.27 3.69
C SER A 10 -2.98 37.93 3.31
N ILE A 11 -2.68 36.63 3.22
CA ILE A 11 -1.81 36.13 2.16
C ILE A 11 -2.76 35.68 1.03
N SER A 12 -2.61 36.24 -0.18
CA SER A 12 -3.60 36.02 -1.24
C SER A 12 -3.58 34.58 -1.78
N LEU A 13 -4.77 34.12 -2.23
CA LEU A 13 -4.97 32.77 -2.76
C LEU A 13 -4.25 32.51 -4.10
N ASP A 14 -3.69 33.54 -4.74
CA ASP A 14 -3.17 33.48 -6.11
C ASP A 14 -1.83 32.71 -6.24
N LYS A 15 -1.09 32.52 -5.14
CA LYS A 15 0.26 31.92 -5.19
C LYS A 15 0.30 30.39 -5.06
N ILE A 16 -0.82 29.73 -4.72
CA ILE A 16 -0.90 28.26 -4.67
C ILE A 16 -1.56 27.68 -5.94
N GLN A 17 -2.20 28.52 -6.78
CA GLN A 17 -2.90 28.10 -8.00
C GLN A 17 -1.99 27.85 -9.23
N ASN A 18 -0.66 28.00 -9.11
CA ASN A 18 0.25 28.05 -10.26
C ASN A 18 1.18 26.83 -10.47
N SER A 19 1.15 25.80 -9.61
CA SER A 19 2.07 24.64 -9.69
C SER A 19 1.56 23.47 -10.55
N PHE A 20 0.27 23.41 -10.89
CA PHE A 20 -0.28 22.36 -11.76
C PHE A 20 -0.74 22.94 -13.10
N ARG A 21 -0.01 22.62 -14.18
CA ARG A 21 -0.39 23.01 -15.55
C ARG A 21 -1.51 22.12 -16.09
N PHE A 22 -2.75 22.45 -15.73
CA PHE A 22 -3.93 21.95 -16.45
C PHE A 22 -3.92 22.47 -17.91
N PRO A 23 -4.55 21.74 -18.86
CA PRO A 23 -4.92 22.31 -20.15
C PRO A 23 -5.81 23.55 -19.94
N SER A 24 -5.50 24.64 -20.64
CA SER A 24 -6.12 25.95 -20.40
C SER A 24 -7.64 25.97 -20.56
N SER A 25 -8.19 25.13 -21.44
CA SER A 25 -9.64 25.00 -21.67
C SER A 25 -10.42 24.51 -20.44
N ILE A 26 -9.86 23.60 -19.64
CA ILE A 26 -10.55 23.06 -18.45
C ILE A 26 -10.46 24.07 -17.29
N HIS A 27 -9.37 24.83 -17.23
CA HIS A 27 -9.13 25.80 -16.17
C HIS A 27 -10.10 26.99 -16.23
N GLU A 28 -10.56 27.37 -17.42
CA GLU A 28 -11.61 28.39 -17.60
C GLU A 28 -13.00 27.87 -17.25
N VAL A 29 -13.37 26.64 -17.63
CA VAL A 29 -14.70 26.07 -17.33
C VAL A 29 -15.00 26.07 -15.83
N PHE A 30 -14.07 25.58 -15.00
CA PHE A 30 -14.25 25.56 -13.53
C PHE A 30 -14.05 26.92 -12.83
N ARG A 31 -13.52 27.95 -13.51
CA ARG A 31 -13.38 29.32 -12.96
C ARG A 31 -14.51 30.27 -13.38
N THR A 32 -15.03 30.13 -14.59
CA THR A 32 -15.95 31.11 -15.21
C THR A 32 -17.42 30.82 -14.88
N LYS A 33 -17.76 29.59 -14.51
CA LYS A 33 -19.06 29.22 -13.92
C LYS A 33 -18.84 28.22 -12.78
N PRO A 34 -19.09 28.58 -11.51
CA PRO A 34 -19.35 27.57 -10.49
C PRO A 34 -20.63 26.83 -10.92
N LEU A 35 -20.59 25.50 -10.99
CA LEU A 35 -21.76 24.67 -11.38
C LEU A 35 -23.00 24.97 -10.52
N PHE A 36 -22.78 25.49 -9.30
CA PHE A 36 -23.80 25.85 -8.33
C PHE A 36 -23.51 27.25 -7.75
N SER A 37 -23.51 28.29 -8.59
CA SER A 37 -23.05 29.65 -8.25
C SER A 37 -23.88 30.42 -7.21
N ASP A 38 -25.09 29.97 -6.89
CA ASP A 38 -25.95 30.61 -5.89
C ASP A 38 -26.28 29.68 -4.71
N TYR A 39 -26.56 30.31 -3.57
CA TYR A 39 -26.85 29.70 -2.26
C TYR A 39 -25.66 29.08 -1.52
N CYS A 40 -24.87 29.94 -0.87
CA CYS A 40 -24.01 29.57 0.25
C CYS A 40 -24.84 29.34 1.52
N PHE A 41 -24.95 28.09 2.01
CA PHE A 41 -25.45 27.82 3.35
C PHE A 41 -24.37 28.11 4.41
N ARG A 42 -24.70 28.92 5.41
CA ARG A 42 -23.90 29.05 6.63
C ARG A 42 -24.30 27.95 7.61
N PHE A 43 -23.50 26.90 7.71
CA PHE A 43 -23.64 25.92 8.79
C PHE A 43 -23.33 26.57 10.14
N ASN A 44 -24.28 26.50 11.07
CA ASN A 44 -24.14 27.04 12.42
C ASN A 44 -23.22 26.12 13.25
N ARG A 45 -21.93 26.45 13.31
CA ARG A 45 -20.96 25.76 14.19
C ARG A 45 -21.39 25.87 15.65
N ARG A 46 -21.92 24.80 16.24
CA ARG A 46 -21.88 24.63 17.70
C ARG A 46 -20.43 24.41 18.10
N LYS A 47 -19.92 25.25 19.01
CA LYS A 47 -18.54 25.17 19.50
C LYS A 47 -18.38 23.90 20.35
N CYS A 48 -17.67 22.90 19.83
CA CYS A 48 -16.86 22.03 20.67
C CYS A 48 -15.45 22.65 20.79
N GLY A 49 -14.77 22.46 21.92
CA GLY A 49 -13.55 23.19 22.24
C GLY A 49 -12.32 22.68 21.51
N ASN A 50 -11.64 23.55 20.74
CA ASN A 50 -10.28 23.28 20.25
C ASN A 50 -9.31 23.09 21.43
N PRO A 51 -8.35 22.18 21.28
CA PRO A 51 -6.96 22.63 21.38
C PRO A 51 -6.07 21.99 20.31
N CYS A 52 -5.58 22.81 19.36
CA CYS A 52 -4.14 22.93 19.03
C CYS A 52 -3.94 23.67 17.70
N ASP A 53 -3.59 24.95 17.80
CA ASP A 53 -2.81 25.62 16.75
C ASP A 53 -1.37 25.08 16.71
N LYS A 54 -0.76 25.17 15.52
CA LYS A 54 0.65 25.00 15.13
C LYS A 54 1.01 23.65 14.49
N ILE A 55 1.24 23.66 13.18
CA ILE A 55 2.59 23.65 12.59
C ILE A 55 2.52 24.06 11.09
N LYS A 56 3.54 24.81 10.64
CA LYS A 56 3.85 25.22 9.26
C LYS A 56 5.18 24.52 8.88
N CYS A 57 5.56 24.22 7.63
CA CYS A 57 4.95 24.30 6.29
C CYS A 57 5.98 23.70 5.28
N PHE A 58 5.63 23.72 3.99
CA PHE A 58 6.50 23.71 2.78
C PHE A 58 6.74 22.40 2.00
N SER A 59 6.59 22.60 0.69
CA SER A 59 6.81 21.74 -0.47
C SER A 59 7.76 22.44 -1.45
N LEU A 60 8.33 21.70 -2.41
CA LEU A 60 8.53 21.99 -3.86
C LEU A 60 9.59 21.01 -4.46
N GLU A 61 9.31 20.28 -5.55
CA GLU A 61 9.60 20.59 -6.98
C GLU A 61 11.12 20.61 -7.36
N GLN A 62 11.62 20.21 -8.53
CA GLN A 62 11.10 19.76 -9.86
C GLN A 62 12.20 18.83 -10.51
N GLY A 63 12.16 18.25 -11.72
CA GLY A 63 11.28 18.32 -12.91
C GLY A 63 11.94 17.63 -14.15
N LEU A 64 11.65 18.15 -15.36
CA LEU A 64 12.27 17.93 -16.70
C LEU A 64 11.86 16.71 -17.59
N GLN A 65 11.48 17.04 -18.83
CA GLN A 65 11.02 16.14 -19.92
C GLN A 65 12.16 15.70 -20.87
N PRO A 66 11.87 14.88 -21.92
CA PRO A 66 11.65 15.49 -23.25
C PRO A 66 10.64 14.81 -24.23
N ARG A 67 9.95 15.68 -25.00
CA ARG A 67 9.55 15.61 -26.43
C ARG A 67 8.75 14.42 -27.02
N ARG A 68 7.63 14.76 -27.69
CA ARG A 68 6.96 13.98 -28.76
C ARG A 68 7.37 14.47 -30.16
N PRO A 69 7.35 13.63 -31.21
CA PRO A 69 7.19 14.04 -32.60
C PRO A 69 5.71 14.09 -33.03
N LYS A 70 5.40 14.84 -34.10
CA LYS A 70 4.07 14.90 -34.76
C LYS A 70 4.03 13.98 -35.99
N PRO A 71 2.86 13.44 -36.38
CA PRO A 71 2.55 13.11 -37.77
C PRO A 71 1.82 14.27 -38.49
N LYS A 72 1.87 14.27 -39.83
CA LYS A 72 1.09 15.13 -40.74
C LYS A 72 -0.20 14.42 -41.19
N PRO A 73 -1.22 15.13 -41.70
CA PRO A 73 -2.37 14.51 -42.33
C PRO A 73 -2.07 14.07 -43.77
N SER A 74 -2.65 12.94 -44.18
CA SER A 74 -2.79 12.49 -45.57
C SER A 74 -4.16 11.78 -45.66
N ARG A 75 -5.16 12.45 -46.25
CA ARG A 75 -5.60 12.30 -47.65
C ARG A 75 -6.63 11.17 -47.80
N ASN A 76 -7.85 11.59 -48.14
CA ASN A 76 -8.90 10.75 -48.68
C ASN A 76 -8.40 10.03 -49.94
N THR A 77 -8.84 8.80 -50.11
CA THR A 77 -9.08 8.20 -51.42
C THR A 77 -10.38 7.42 -51.31
N ASP A 78 -11.44 7.95 -51.94
CA ASP A 78 -12.60 7.15 -52.29
C ASP A 78 -12.17 6.03 -53.26
N SER A 79 -12.76 4.86 -53.11
CA SER A 79 -12.81 3.88 -54.19
C SER A 79 -14.07 3.03 -54.02
N ASP A 80 -15.11 3.37 -54.78
CA ASP A 80 -16.28 2.54 -54.98
C ASP A 80 -15.87 1.12 -55.41
N LEU A 81 -16.38 0.10 -54.73
CA LEU A 81 -16.58 -1.22 -55.32
C LEU A 81 -17.99 -1.69 -54.98
N LYS A 82 -18.84 -1.70 -56.01
CA LYS A 82 -20.12 -2.42 -55.98
C LYS A 82 -19.82 -3.91 -56.11
N GLU A 83 -20.27 -4.71 -55.16
CA GLU A 83 -20.56 -6.13 -55.41
C GLU A 83 -22.00 -6.45 -55.01
N THR A 84 -22.58 -7.29 -55.85
CA THR A 84 -23.98 -7.66 -56.02
C THR A 84 -24.67 -8.24 -54.79
N GLU A 85 -25.96 -7.93 -54.63
CA GLU A 85 -26.87 -8.61 -53.70
C GLU A 85 -27.04 -10.09 -54.07
N GLU A 86 -26.62 -11.01 -53.20
CA GLU A 86 -27.11 -12.39 -53.18
C GLU A 86 -28.05 -12.59 -51.99
N THR A 87 -29.32 -12.91 -52.30
CA THR A 87 -30.38 -13.08 -51.31
C THR A 87 -30.34 -14.46 -50.65
N HIS A 88 -29.51 -14.60 -49.61
CA HIS A 88 -29.48 -15.82 -48.79
C HIS A 88 -30.75 -15.97 -47.94
N VAL A 89 -31.57 -16.97 -48.29
CA VAL A 89 -32.73 -17.41 -47.51
C VAL A 89 -32.26 -18.10 -46.21
N LYS A 90 -32.34 -17.40 -45.08
CA LYS A 90 -32.01 -17.91 -43.74
C LYS A 90 -32.97 -19.03 -43.29
N ARG A 91 -32.47 -19.98 -42.49
CA ARG A 91 -33.29 -21.07 -41.88
C ARG A 91 -33.73 -20.72 -40.45
N PRO A 92 -34.87 -21.23 -39.95
CA PRO A 92 -35.34 -20.96 -38.58
C PRO A 92 -34.41 -21.57 -37.51
N SER A 93 -34.08 -20.77 -36.49
CA SER A 93 -32.94 -20.95 -35.57
C SER A 93 -33.27 -21.54 -34.19
N VAL A 94 -34.46 -22.12 -34.02
CA VAL A 94 -35.12 -22.33 -32.71
C VAL A 94 -34.33 -23.20 -31.71
N GLY A 95 -33.47 -24.12 -32.19
CA GLY A 95 -32.76 -25.09 -31.33
C GLY A 95 -31.59 -24.52 -30.52
N ILE A 96 -30.55 -24.00 -31.20
CA ILE A 96 -29.28 -23.61 -30.57
C ILE A 96 -29.42 -22.29 -29.82
N CYS A 97 -30.11 -21.30 -30.40
CA CYS A 97 -30.38 -20.00 -29.79
C CYS A 97 -31.06 -20.13 -28.41
N SER A 98 -32.11 -20.95 -28.31
CA SER A 98 -32.82 -21.19 -27.04
C SER A 98 -31.94 -21.88 -25.98
N GLN A 99 -30.98 -22.72 -26.39
CA GLN A 99 -30.03 -23.34 -25.46
C GLN A 99 -29.00 -22.33 -24.94
N ILE A 100 -28.48 -21.45 -25.79
CA ILE A 100 -27.58 -20.35 -25.40
C ILE A 100 -28.27 -19.44 -24.37
N GLU A 101 -29.51 -19.03 -24.64
CA GLU A 101 -30.34 -18.23 -23.73
C GLU A 101 -30.53 -18.90 -22.38
N LYS A 102 -30.88 -20.20 -22.37
CA LYS A 102 -31.06 -20.99 -21.15
C LYS A 102 -29.76 -21.15 -20.36
N LEU A 103 -28.61 -21.37 -21.02
CA LEU A 103 -27.32 -21.49 -20.35
C LEU A 103 -26.86 -20.16 -19.74
N ALA A 104 -27.04 -19.04 -20.45
CA ALA A 104 -26.77 -17.70 -19.93
C ALA A 104 -27.66 -17.37 -18.72
N PHE A 105 -28.96 -17.69 -18.78
CA PHE A 105 -29.88 -17.54 -17.64
C PHE A 105 -29.45 -18.36 -16.42
N CYS A 106 -28.89 -19.57 -16.63
CA CYS A 106 -28.32 -20.39 -15.56
C CYS A 106 -26.90 -19.97 -15.11
N ASN A 107 -26.37 -18.81 -15.54
CA ASN A 107 -25.00 -18.36 -15.31
C ASN A 107 -23.89 -19.31 -15.84
N ARG A 108 -24.22 -20.24 -16.74
CA ARG A 108 -23.28 -21.20 -17.37
C ARG A 108 -22.61 -20.57 -18.60
N TYR A 109 -22.02 -19.39 -18.38
CA TYR A 109 -21.55 -18.49 -19.45
C TYR A 109 -20.50 -19.10 -20.37
N ARG A 110 -19.62 -19.98 -19.86
CA ARG A 110 -18.61 -20.65 -20.70
C ARG A 110 -19.25 -21.56 -21.73
N GLU A 111 -20.20 -22.37 -21.30
CA GLU A 111 -20.92 -23.33 -22.15
C GLU A 111 -21.83 -22.62 -23.15
N ALA A 112 -22.42 -21.48 -22.75
CA ALA A 112 -23.17 -20.61 -23.67
C ALA A 112 -22.28 -20.07 -24.82
N LEU A 113 -21.01 -19.74 -24.52
CA LEU A 113 -20.05 -19.33 -25.55
C LEU A 113 -19.49 -20.52 -26.36
N GLU A 114 -19.40 -21.73 -25.77
CA GLU A 114 -19.04 -22.95 -26.51
C GLU A 114 -20.11 -23.29 -27.56
N LEU A 115 -21.41 -23.19 -27.22
CA LEU A 115 -22.50 -23.30 -28.20
C LEU A 115 -22.49 -22.16 -29.24
N PHE A 116 -22.04 -20.96 -28.87
CA PHE A 116 -21.84 -19.87 -29.84
C PHE A 116 -20.74 -20.17 -30.86
N GLU A 117 -19.68 -20.90 -30.50
CA GLU A 117 -18.66 -21.31 -31.49
C GLU A 117 -19.26 -22.22 -32.56
N ILE A 118 -20.19 -23.11 -32.17
CA ILE A 118 -20.92 -23.98 -33.12
C ILE A 118 -21.82 -23.15 -34.04
N LEU A 119 -22.57 -22.18 -33.47
CA LEU A 119 -23.44 -21.28 -34.22
C LEU A 119 -22.66 -20.36 -35.20
N GLU A 120 -21.47 -19.91 -34.81
CA GLU A 120 -20.54 -19.13 -35.66
C GLU A 120 -19.98 -19.98 -36.82
N LEU A 121 -19.74 -21.28 -36.60
CA LEU A 121 -19.19 -22.21 -37.59
C LEU A 121 -20.23 -22.75 -38.59
N GLU A 122 -21.47 -23.03 -38.14
CA GLU A 122 -22.51 -23.60 -38.99
C GLU A 122 -23.17 -22.56 -39.93
N GLY A 123 -23.28 -21.30 -39.48
CA GLY A 123 -23.73 -20.17 -40.31
C GLY A 123 -25.22 -20.20 -40.72
N GLY A 124 -25.69 -19.10 -41.32
CA GLY A 124 -27.03 -19.02 -41.94
C GLY A 124 -28.24 -19.00 -40.99
N PHE A 125 -28.02 -18.90 -39.68
CA PHE A 125 -29.06 -18.76 -38.67
C PHE A 125 -29.51 -17.30 -38.51
N ASP A 126 -30.80 -17.08 -38.31
CA ASP A 126 -31.30 -15.78 -37.89
C ASP A 126 -31.25 -15.66 -36.36
N VAL A 127 -30.39 -14.78 -35.85
CA VAL A 127 -30.12 -14.63 -34.41
C VAL A 127 -30.91 -13.44 -33.86
N GLY A 128 -31.81 -13.72 -32.92
CA GLY A 128 -32.68 -12.71 -32.31
C GLY A 128 -31.99 -11.89 -31.21
N LEU A 129 -32.62 -10.76 -30.85
CA LEU A 129 -32.21 -9.85 -29.77
C LEU A 129 -31.94 -10.57 -28.44
N SER A 130 -32.77 -11.56 -28.08
CA SER A 130 -32.65 -12.37 -26.85
C SER A 130 -31.37 -13.20 -26.81
N THR A 131 -30.98 -13.80 -27.94
CA THR A 131 -29.76 -14.59 -28.03
C THR A 131 -28.53 -13.68 -27.98
N TYR A 132 -28.58 -12.52 -28.63
CA TYR A 132 -27.53 -11.50 -28.50
C TYR A 132 -27.39 -10.99 -27.06
N ASP A 133 -28.50 -10.76 -26.34
CA ASP A 133 -28.44 -10.34 -24.93
C ASP A 133 -27.86 -11.42 -24.01
N ALA A 134 -28.16 -12.69 -24.28
CA ALA A 134 -27.57 -13.83 -23.60
C ALA A 134 -26.05 -13.94 -23.84
N LEU A 135 -25.60 -13.72 -25.08
CA LEU A 135 -24.17 -13.69 -25.44
C LEU A 135 -23.44 -12.50 -24.80
N VAL A 136 -24.04 -11.31 -24.82
CA VAL A 136 -23.53 -10.12 -24.11
C VAL A 136 -23.40 -10.39 -22.61
N SER A 137 -24.41 -11.02 -22.00
CA SER A 137 -24.37 -11.43 -20.58
C SER A 137 -23.23 -12.43 -20.31
N ALA A 138 -23.01 -13.40 -21.21
CA ALA A 138 -21.92 -14.35 -21.09
C ALA A 138 -20.53 -13.70 -21.23
N CYS A 139 -20.38 -12.75 -22.15
CA CYS A 139 -19.16 -11.95 -22.28
C CYS A 139 -18.88 -11.11 -21.02
N ILE A 140 -19.88 -10.41 -20.49
CA ILE A 140 -19.77 -9.63 -19.24
C ILE A 140 -19.42 -10.53 -18.06
N GLY A 141 -20.11 -11.66 -17.90
CA GLY A 141 -19.91 -12.60 -16.80
C GLY A 141 -18.54 -13.29 -16.78
N LEU A 142 -17.89 -13.41 -17.94
CA LEU A 142 -16.55 -14.00 -18.07
C LEU A 142 -15.41 -12.96 -18.19
N GLY A 143 -15.71 -11.70 -18.47
CA GLY A 143 -14.70 -10.65 -18.69
C GLY A 143 -13.78 -10.92 -19.90
N SER A 144 -14.22 -11.71 -20.88
CA SER A 144 -13.35 -12.26 -21.93
C SER A 144 -13.29 -11.35 -23.16
N VAL A 145 -12.21 -10.58 -23.28
CA VAL A 145 -11.88 -9.74 -24.46
C VAL A 145 -12.02 -10.50 -25.79
N ARG A 146 -11.59 -11.78 -25.85
CA ARG A 146 -11.72 -12.60 -27.08
C ARG A 146 -13.17 -12.91 -27.42
N ALA A 147 -14.01 -13.16 -26.41
CA ALA A 147 -15.43 -13.42 -26.62
C ALA A 147 -16.15 -12.17 -27.13
N VAL A 148 -15.89 -11.00 -26.51
CA VAL A 148 -16.48 -9.72 -26.94
C VAL A 148 -16.19 -9.46 -28.42
N LYS A 149 -14.93 -9.59 -28.86
CA LYS A 149 -14.57 -9.30 -30.25
C LYS A 149 -15.25 -10.25 -31.25
N ARG A 150 -15.46 -11.53 -30.91
CA ARG A 150 -16.19 -12.47 -31.76
C ARG A 150 -17.68 -12.14 -31.82
N VAL A 151 -18.34 -12.05 -30.66
CA VAL A 151 -19.78 -11.73 -30.57
C VAL A 151 -20.09 -10.40 -31.27
N PHE A 152 -19.27 -9.37 -31.06
CA PHE A 152 -19.46 -8.07 -31.70
C PHE A 152 -19.18 -8.09 -33.21
N SER A 153 -18.13 -8.77 -33.67
CA SER A 153 -17.89 -8.96 -35.11
C SER A 153 -19.01 -9.75 -35.78
N TYR A 154 -19.59 -10.74 -35.10
CA TYR A 154 -20.70 -11.55 -35.59
C TYR A 154 -22.01 -10.74 -35.69
N MET A 155 -22.29 -9.85 -34.74
CA MET A 155 -23.41 -8.89 -34.83
C MET A 155 -23.29 -8.05 -36.11
N ILE A 156 -22.11 -7.44 -36.34
CA ILE A 156 -21.85 -6.61 -37.52
C ILE A 156 -21.98 -7.43 -38.82
N SER A 157 -21.37 -8.62 -38.88
CA SER A 157 -21.38 -9.44 -40.11
C SER A 157 -22.78 -9.94 -40.50
N ASN A 158 -23.72 -10.00 -39.55
CA ASN A 158 -25.11 -10.37 -39.83
C ASN A 158 -26.02 -9.18 -40.18
N GLY A 159 -25.48 -7.96 -40.25
CA GLY A 159 -26.25 -6.74 -40.48
C GLY A 159 -27.23 -6.43 -39.35
N PHE A 160 -26.92 -6.86 -38.12
CA PHE A 160 -27.78 -6.59 -36.97
C PHE A 160 -27.62 -5.13 -36.51
N GLU A 161 -28.62 -4.30 -36.75
CA GLU A 161 -28.70 -2.93 -36.25
C GLU A 161 -29.15 -2.93 -34.78
N PRO A 162 -28.30 -2.53 -33.81
CA PRO A 162 -28.68 -2.57 -32.40
C PRO A 162 -29.61 -1.40 -32.05
N ASP A 163 -30.73 -1.70 -31.42
CA ASP A 163 -31.59 -0.68 -30.82
C ASP A 163 -30.88 0.04 -29.64
N GLN A 164 -31.51 1.08 -29.08
CA GLN A 164 -30.92 1.85 -27.98
C GLN A 164 -30.65 1.00 -26.73
N TYR A 165 -31.42 -0.07 -26.52
CA TYR A 165 -31.20 -1.02 -25.43
C TYR A 165 -29.94 -1.86 -25.67
N MET A 166 -29.84 -2.50 -26.84
CA MET A 166 -28.71 -3.36 -27.19
C MET A 166 -27.42 -2.55 -27.36
N SER A 167 -27.48 -1.33 -27.91
CA SER A 167 -26.34 -0.41 -27.96
C SER A 167 -25.76 -0.15 -26.56
N ASN A 168 -26.62 0.12 -25.57
CA ASN A 168 -26.21 0.29 -24.17
C ASN A 168 -25.63 -1.01 -23.56
N ARG A 169 -26.15 -2.17 -23.94
CA ARG A 169 -25.67 -3.50 -23.48
C ARG A 169 -24.31 -3.86 -24.08
N VAL A 170 -24.10 -3.57 -25.37
CA VAL A 170 -22.82 -3.73 -26.07
C VAL A 170 -21.77 -2.74 -25.53
N LEU A 171 -22.16 -1.50 -25.23
CA LEU A 171 -21.29 -0.53 -24.55
C LEU A 171 -20.85 -1.05 -23.16
N LEU A 172 -21.80 -1.52 -22.35
CA LEU A 172 -21.52 -2.12 -21.04
C LEU A 172 -20.60 -3.34 -21.13
N MET A 173 -20.77 -4.17 -22.17
CA MET A 173 -19.90 -5.32 -22.46
C MET A 173 -18.45 -4.90 -22.69
N HIS A 174 -18.21 -3.89 -23.52
CA HIS A 174 -16.87 -3.38 -23.80
C HIS A 174 -16.24 -2.76 -22.54
N VAL A 175 -17.01 -1.95 -21.79
CA VAL A 175 -16.58 -1.36 -20.51
C VAL A 175 -16.20 -2.43 -19.48
N LYS A 176 -17.07 -3.42 -19.22
CA LYS A 176 -16.83 -4.45 -18.19
C LYS A 176 -15.73 -5.45 -18.57
N CYS A 177 -15.42 -5.60 -19.86
CA CYS A 177 -14.26 -6.37 -20.32
C CYS A 177 -12.97 -5.53 -20.45
N GLY A 178 -12.96 -4.27 -19.99
CA GLY A 178 -11.79 -3.41 -19.96
C GLY A 178 -11.37 -2.80 -21.30
N MET A 179 -12.20 -2.90 -22.34
CA MET A 179 -11.92 -2.36 -23.68
C MET A 179 -12.40 -0.92 -23.80
N MET A 180 -11.86 -0.02 -22.97
CA MET A 180 -12.34 1.37 -22.88
C MET A 180 -12.14 2.20 -24.15
N VAL A 181 -11.14 1.90 -24.99
CA VAL A 181 -10.93 2.61 -26.27
C VAL A 181 -12.04 2.23 -27.26
N ASP A 182 -12.31 0.93 -27.40
CA ASP A 182 -13.37 0.40 -28.27
C ASP A 182 -14.74 0.87 -27.74
N ALA A 183 -14.99 0.79 -26.43
CA ALA A 183 -16.20 1.32 -25.77
C ALA A 183 -16.41 2.82 -26.05
N ARG A 184 -15.31 3.59 -26.13
CA ARG A 184 -15.39 5.02 -26.38
C ARG A 184 -15.78 5.33 -27.83
N SER A 185 -15.20 4.63 -28.81
CA SER A 185 -15.60 4.75 -30.22
C SER A 185 -17.09 4.46 -30.37
N LEU A 186 -17.56 3.34 -29.80
CA LEU A 186 -18.97 2.96 -29.81
C LEU A 186 -19.88 4.04 -29.21
N PHE A 187 -19.50 4.61 -28.06
CA PHE A 187 -20.26 5.69 -27.44
C PHE A 187 -20.33 6.96 -28.30
N ASP A 188 -19.23 7.35 -28.95
CA ASP A 188 -19.21 8.50 -29.86
C ASP A 188 -19.99 8.20 -31.17
N GLU A 189 -20.08 6.94 -31.61
CA GLU A 189 -20.84 6.50 -32.79
C GLU A 189 -22.35 6.29 -32.55
N MET A 190 -22.81 6.19 -31.29
CA MET A 190 -24.24 5.99 -30.97
C MET A 190 -25.12 7.14 -31.52
N PRO A 191 -26.22 6.82 -32.25
CA PRO A 191 -27.08 7.82 -32.89
C PRO A 191 -27.90 8.62 -31.86
N GLU A 192 -28.38 7.96 -30.80
CA GLU A 192 -28.97 8.59 -29.63
C GLU A 192 -28.20 8.18 -28.37
N ARG A 193 -28.09 9.08 -27.40
CA ARG A 193 -27.44 8.82 -26.11
C ARG A 193 -28.42 9.17 -25.01
N ASN A 194 -28.59 8.27 -24.05
CA ASN A 194 -29.44 8.52 -22.88
C ASN A 194 -28.61 8.42 -21.59
N LEU A 195 -29.24 8.71 -20.45
CA LEU A 195 -28.58 8.65 -19.14
C LEU A 195 -27.92 7.29 -18.85
N VAL A 196 -28.38 6.18 -19.44
CA VAL A 196 -27.75 4.86 -19.29
C VAL A 196 -26.44 4.80 -20.10
N SER A 197 -26.43 5.33 -21.33
CA SER A 197 -25.22 5.44 -22.17
C SER A 197 -24.14 6.24 -21.46
N TRP A 198 -24.49 7.46 -21.03
CA TRP A 198 -23.60 8.38 -20.32
C TRP A 198 -23.06 7.79 -19.02
N ASN A 199 -23.94 7.23 -18.17
CA ASN A 199 -23.52 6.59 -16.93
C ASN A 199 -22.60 5.38 -17.13
N THR A 200 -22.81 4.60 -18.19
CA THR A 200 -22.00 3.41 -18.48
C THR A 200 -20.57 3.80 -18.86
N ILE A 201 -20.39 4.78 -19.76
CA ILE A 201 -19.04 5.23 -20.16
C ILE A 201 -18.34 6.00 -19.04
N ILE A 202 -19.04 6.88 -18.32
CA ILE A 202 -18.47 7.65 -17.19
C ILE A 202 -18.02 6.70 -16.07
N ALA A 203 -18.85 5.74 -15.67
CA ALA A 203 -18.46 4.75 -14.65
C ALA A 203 -17.29 3.88 -15.11
N GLY A 204 -17.23 3.50 -16.39
CA GLY A 204 -16.09 2.79 -16.97
C GLY A 204 -14.77 3.57 -16.89
N LEU A 205 -14.80 4.86 -17.20
CA LEU A 205 -13.63 5.75 -17.11
C LEU A 205 -13.16 5.89 -15.65
N VAL A 206 -14.08 6.04 -14.69
CA VAL A 206 -13.76 6.10 -13.26
C VAL A 206 -13.23 4.76 -12.73
N ASP A 207 -13.76 3.62 -13.18
CA ASP A 207 -13.29 2.29 -12.80
C ASP A 207 -11.88 1.98 -13.36
N VAL A 208 -11.50 2.56 -14.52
CA VAL A 208 -10.14 2.46 -15.09
C VAL A 208 -9.18 3.54 -14.56
N GLY A 209 -9.70 4.62 -13.97
CA GLY A 209 -8.91 5.70 -13.36
C GLY A 209 -8.66 6.91 -14.28
N ASP A 210 -9.33 7.02 -15.43
CA ASP A 210 -9.31 8.23 -16.26
C ASP A 210 -10.36 9.23 -15.77
N TYR A 211 -10.12 9.77 -14.59
CA TYR A 211 -11.04 10.69 -13.92
C TYR A 211 -11.21 12.02 -14.68
N PHE A 212 -10.19 12.46 -15.41
CA PHE A 212 -10.27 13.71 -16.19
C PHE A 212 -11.26 13.59 -17.34
N GLU A 213 -11.20 12.49 -18.09
CA GLU A 213 -12.14 12.26 -19.18
C GLU A 213 -13.55 11.96 -18.64
N ALA A 214 -13.67 11.30 -17.49
CA ALA A 214 -14.95 11.15 -16.79
C ALA A 214 -15.58 12.51 -16.42
N PHE A 215 -14.80 13.45 -15.88
CA PHE A 215 -15.29 14.81 -15.61
C PHE A 215 -15.67 15.57 -16.89
N ARG A 216 -14.92 15.39 -17.98
CA ARG A 216 -15.25 16.01 -19.28
C ARG A 216 -16.59 15.50 -19.82
N LEU A 217 -16.81 14.19 -19.80
CA LEU A 217 -18.09 13.60 -20.23
C LEU A 217 -19.25 13.97 -19.31
N PHE A 218 -19.03 14.03 -18.00
CA PHE A 218 -20.05 14.47 -17.04
C PHE A 218 -20.52 15.90 -17.30
N LEU A 219 -19.62 16.82 -17.64
CA LEU A 219 -19.99 18.20 -17.97
C LEU A 219 -20.83 18.29 -19.27
N LEU A 220 -20.50 17.49 -20.29
CA LEU A 220 -21.30 17.42 -21.53
C LEU A 220 -22.69 16.83 -21.26
N MET A 221 -22.77 15.73 -20.53
CA MET A 221 -24.04 15.14 -20.09
C MET A 221 -24.87 16.13 -19.26
N TRP A 222 -24.23 16.96 -18.43
CA TRP A 222 -24.89 17.98 -17.61
C TRP A 222 -25.53 19.07 -18.47
N GLU A 223 -24.84 19.53 -19.52
CA GLU A 223 -25.37 20.49 -20.49
C GLU A 223 -26.57 19.92 -21.29
N GLU A 224 -26.57 18.62 -21.58
CA GLU A 224 -27.65 17.95 -22.32
C GLU A 224 -28.90 17.64 -21.46
N PHE A 225 -28.73 17.10 -20.24
CA PHE A 225 -29.84 16.51 -19.48
C PHE A 225 -30.27 17.29 -18.23
N SER A 226 -29.43 18.14 -17.64
CA SER A 226 -29.68 18.95 -16.42
C SER A 226 -30.13 18.24 -15.13
N ASP A 227 -30.64 17.01 -15.21
CA ASP A 227 -30.90 16.08 -14.11
C ASP A 227 -29.94 14.88 -14.25
N CYS A 228 -29.34 14.46 -13.15
CA CYS A 228 -28.53 13.24 -13.12
C CYS A 228 -28.82 12.45 -11.84
N GLY A 229 -29.08 11.15 -11.99
CA GLY A 229 -29.44 10.29 -10.87
C GLY A 229 -28.32 10.14 -9.84
N SER A 230 -28.68 9.67 -8.63
CA SER A 230 -27.74 9.51 -7.52
C SER A 230 -26.49 8.70 -7.87
N ARG A 231 -26.64 7.68 -8.72
CA ARG A 231 -25.51 6.89 -9.27
C ARG A 231 -24.50 7.73 -10.05
N THR A 232 -24.92 8.76 -10.78
CA THR A 232 -24.00 9.63 -11.53
C THR A 232 -23.20 10.50 -10.56
N ILE A 233 -23.88 11.15 -9.60
CA ILE A 233 -23.24 11.95 -8.56
C ILE A 233 -22.26 11.11 -7.73
N ALA A 234 -22.65 9.91 -7.28
CA ALA A 234 -21.76 9.00 -6.55
C ALA A 234 -20.52 8.60 -7.38
N THR A 235 -20.68 8.36 -8.67
CA THR A 235 -19.55 8.09 -9.60
C THR A 235 -18.62 9.30 -9.74
N MET A 236 -19.15 10.52 -9.81
CA MET A 236 -18.33 11.74 -9.88
C MET A 236 -17.66 12.08 -8.55
N ILE A 237 -18.28 11.75 -7.41
CA ILE A 237 -17.65 11.84 -6.09
C ILE A 237 -16.47 10.87 -5.99
N ARG A 238 -16.63 9.63 -6.47
CA ARG A 238 -15.50 8.68 -6.63
C ARG A 238 -14.40 9.22 -7.54
N ALA A 239 -14.75 9.87 -8.66
CA ALA A 239 -13.76 10.50 -9.55
C ALA A 239 -13.00 11.64 -8.83
N SER A 240 -13.71 12.45 -8.05
CA SER A 240 -13.13 13.52 -7.22
C SER A 240 -12.18 12.96 -6.15
N ALA A 241 -12.52 11.80 -5.56
CA ALA A 241 -11.70 11.09 -4.61
C ALA A 241 -10.40 10.58 -5.24
N GLY A 242 -10.47 10.04 -6.47
CA GLY A 242 -9.32 9.57 -7.22
C GLY A 242 -8.37 10.66 -7.73
N LEU A 243 -8.83 11.92 -7.78
CA LEU A 243 -8.02 13.11 -8.07
C LEU A 243 -7.61 13.89 -6.81
N GLU A 244 -8.05 13.47 -5.61
CA GLU A 244 -7.84 14.16 -4.33
C GLU A 244 -8.33 15.64 -4.33
N LEU A 245 -9.34 15.96 -5.17
CA LEU A 245 -9.85 17.33 -5.37
C LEU A 245 -11.02 17.66 -4.42
N ILE A 246 -10.69 17.99 -3.16
CA ILE A 246 -11.69 18.32 -2.12
C ILE A 246 -12.69 19.43 -2.52
N SER A 247 -12.26 20.40 -3.34
CA SER A 247 -13.10 21.53 -3.78
C SER A 247 -14.20 21.11 -4.76
N VAL A 248 -13.94 20.10 -5.60
CA VAL A 248 -14.93 19.51 -6.52
C VAL A 248 -15.85 18.57 -5.73
N GLY A 249 -15.29 17.77 -4.83
CA GLY A 249 -16.07 16.90 -3.93
C GLY A 249 -17.08 17.67 -3.08
N ARG A 250 -16.71 18.82 -2.52
CA ARG A 250 -17.63 19.72 -1.77
C ARG A 250 -18.72 20.33 -2.66
N GLN A 251 -18.45 20.60 -3.94
CA GLN A 251 -19.49 21.06 -4.88
C GLN A 251 -20.48 19.94 -5.20
N LEU A 252 -19.99 18.72 -5.45
CA LEU A 252 -20.83 17.53 -5.68
C LEU A 252 -21.65 17.14 -4.44
N HIS A 253 -21.10 17.30 -3.24
CA HIS A 253 -21.86 17.13 -1.99
C HIS A 253 -22.98 18.19 -1.87
N SER A 254 -22.65 19.46 -2.12
CA SER A 254 -23.64 20.56 -2.10
C SER A 254 -24.75 20.34 -3.13
N ALA A 255 -24.40 19.77 -4.29
CA ALA A 255 -25.35 19.35 -5.32
C ALA A 255 -26.24 18.21 -4.82
N ALA A 256 -25.65 17.14 -4.25
CA ALA A 256 -26.40 16.00 -3.71
C ALA A 256 -27.46 16.42 -2.69
N VAL A 257 -27.12 17.33 -1.78
CA VAL A 257 -28.07 17.90 -0.80
C VAL A 257 -29.16 18.71 -1.51
N LYS A 258 -28.81 19.57 -2.48
CA LYS A 258 -29.78 20.37 -3.26
C LYS A 258 -30.76 19.52 -4.08
N PHE A 259 -30.34 18.34 -4.57
CA PHE A 259 -31.20 17.40 -5.28
C PHE A 259 -31.98 16.44 -4.36
N GLY A 260 -31.84 16.55 -3.04
CA GLY A 260 -32.52 15.66 -2.09
C GLY A 260 -31.97 14.23 -2.06
N ILE A 261 -30.77 14.00 -2.60
CA ILE A 261 -30.09 12.69 -2.63
C ILE A 261 -28.94 12.60 -1.62
N GLY A 262 -28.83 13.55 -0.68
CA GLY A 262 -27.81 13.51 0.38
C GLY A 262 -27.95 12.32 1.33
N GLU A 263 -29.18 11.85 1.53
CA GLU A 263 -29.54 10.67 2.33
C GLU A 263 -29.40 9.34 1.55
N ASP A 264 -29.07 9.36 0.25
CA ASP A 264 -28.81 8.15 -0.53
C ASP A 264 -27.53 7.46 -0.02
N ILE A 265 -27.68 6.24 0.50
CA ILE A 265 -26.61 5.45 1.12
C ILE A 265 -25.38 5.31 0.20
N PHE A 266 -25.55 5.20 -1.12
CA PHE A 266 -24.42 5.11 -2.05
C PHE A 266 -23.69 6.45 -2.19
N VAL A 267 -24.43 7.56 -2.16
CA VAL A 267 -23.87 8.92 -2.16
C VAL A 267 -23.12 9.18 -0.85
N SER A 268 -23.71 8.89 0.31
CA SER A 268 -23.04 9.08 1.61
C SER A 268 -21.78 8.22 1.72
N CYS A 269 -21.82 6.94 1.31
CA CYS A 269 -20.63 6.07 1.28
C CYS A 269 -19.52 6.63 0.36
N ALA A 270 -19.88 7.17 -0.81
CA ALA A 270 -18.92 7.80 -1.72
C ALA A 270 -18.34 9.10 -1.13
N LEU A 271 -19.13 9.87 -0.39
CA LEU A 271 -18.67 11.09 0.30
C LEU A 271 -17.67 10.76 1.41
N ILE A 272 -17.92 9.73 2.22
CA ILE A 272 -16.99 9.28 3.27
C ILE A 272 -15.63 8.88 2.66
N ASP A 273 -15.63 8.08 1.59
CA ASP A 273 -14.41 7.68 0.87
C ASP A 273 -13.68 8.90 0.26
N MET A 274 -14.42 9.83 -0.34
CA MET A 274 -13.87 11.04 -0.96
C MET A 274 -13.23 11.98 0.07
N TYR A 275 -13.94 12.31 1.15
CA TYR A 275 -13.41 13.17 2.21
C TYR A 275 -12.22 12.51 2.92
N SER A 276 -12.29 11.19 3.15
CA SER A 276 -11.18 10.43 3.71
C SER A 276 -9.93 10.52 2.82
N LYS A 277 -10.04 10.23 1.51
CA LYS A 277 -8.89 10.32 0.58
C LYS A 277 -8.36 11.75 0.43
N CYS A 278 -9.23 12.75 0.49
CA CYS A 278 -8.86 14.17 0.43
C CYS A 278 -8.28 14.73 1.75
N GLY A 279 -8.07 13.91 2.78
CA GLY A 279 -7.49 14.34 4.05
C GLY A 279 -8.42 15.09 5.00
N SER A 280 -9.72 15.13 4.73
CA SER A 280 -10.72 15.82 5.56
C SER A 280 -11.54 14.80 6.36
N ILE A 281 -10.89 14.17 7.34
CA ILE A 281 -11.53 13.11 8.16
C ILE A 281 -12.73 13.66 8.98
N GLU A 282 -12.72 14.94 9.35
CA GLU A 282 -13.85 15.61 10.02
C GLU A 282 -15.10 15.68 9.12
N ASP A 283 -14.94 16.07 7.84
CA ASP A 283 -16.05 16.07 6.88
C ASP A 283 -16.54 14.63 6.58
N ALA A 284 -15.64 13.64 6.61
CA ALA A 284 -15.98 12.23 6.44
C ALA A 284 -16.80 11.68 7.61
N GLN A 285 -16.43 12.02 8.85
CA GLN A 285 -17.22 11.69 10.05
C GLN A 285 -18.60 12.36 9.99
N TRP A 286 -18.69 13.63 9.61
CA TRP A 286 -19.98 14.30 9.47
C TRP A 286 -20.88 13.63 8.41
N ALA A 287 -20.32 13.28 7.25
CA ALA A 287 -21.06 12.54 6.21
C ALA A 287 -21.50 11.13 6.64
N PHE A 288 -20.83 10.52 7.63
CA PHE A 288 -21.23 9.26 8.26
C PHE A 288 -22.28 9.44 9.36
N ASP A 289 -22.17 10.51 10.14
CA ASP A 289 -23.11 10.83 11.22
C ASP A 289 -24.51 11.14 10.68
N GLU A 290 -24.60 11.88 9.57
CA GLU A 290 -25.85 12.24 8.86
C GLU A 290 -26.47 11.06 8.08
N MET A 291 -25.82 9.88 7.98
CA MET A 291 -26.42 8.73 7.31
C MET A 291 -27.69 8.25 8.05
N PRO A 292 -28.85 8.12 7.36
CA PRO A 292 -30.10 7.68 7.99
C PRO A 292 -30.01 6.21 8.45
N GLU A 293 -29.30 5.37 7.69
CA GLU A 293 -28.95 4.00 8.07
C GLU A 293 -27.44 3.77 7.91
N LYS A 294 -26.75 3.52 9.02
CA LYS A 294 -25.30 3.25 9.05
C LYS A 294 -25.02 1.80 8.63
N THR A 295 -24.97 1.56 7.32
CA THR A 295 -24.70 0.23 6.74
C THR A 295 -23.28 -0.27 7.00
N THR A 296 -23.05 -1.58 6.86
CA THR A 296 -21.71 -2.21 6.92
C THR A 296 -20.69 -1.53 6.01
N VAL A 297 -21.12 -1.02 4.84
CA VAL A 297 -20.25 -0.28 3.91
C VAL A 297 -19.89 1.09 4.47
N GLY A 298 -20.83 1.82 5.07
CA GLY A 298 -20.58 3.10 5.74
C GLY A 298 -19.56 2.96 6.88
N TRP A 299 -19.77 1.97 7.77
CA TRP A 299 -18.84 1.65 8.86
C TRP A 299 -17.45 1.29 8.33
N ASN A 300 -17.36 0.37 7.37
CA ASN A 300 -16.07 -0.01 6.77
C ASN A 300 -15.37 1.20 6.11
N SER A 301 -16.10 2.12 5.48
CA SER A 301 -15.53 3.34 4.89
C SER A 301 -14.96 4.31 5.93
N ILE A 302 -15.66 4.59 7.03
CA ILE A 302 -15.15 5.52 8.06
C ILE A 302 -13.98 4.91 8.86
N ILE A 303 -14.04 3.62 9.19
CA ILE A 303 -12.93 2.88 9.82
C ILE A 303 -11.70 2.90 8.89
N ALA A 304 -11.89 2.70 7.58
CA ALA A 304 -10.81 2.80 6.59
C ALA A 304 -10.23 4.22 6.49
N GLY A 305 -11.08 5.25 6.61
CA GLY A 305 -10.67 6.65 6.60
C GLY A 305 -9.75 7.01 7.78
N TYR A 306 -10.15 6.65 9.00
CA TYR A 306 -9.29 6.81 10.18
C TYR A 306 -7.98 6.01 10.05
N ALA A 307 -8.08 4.76 9.57
CA ALA A 307 -6.90 3.91 9.35
C ALA A 307 -5.97 4.45 8.23
N LEU A 308 -6.46 5.19 7.24
CA LEU A 308 -5.64 5.79 6.18
C LEU A 308 -4.70 6.87 6.77
N HIS A 309 -5.22 7.70 7.66
CA HIS A 309 -4.48 8.82 8.29
C HIS A 309 -3.70 8.44 9.54
N GLY A 310 -3.76 7.18 9.97
CA GLY A 310 -2.99 6.65 11.10
C GLY A 310 -3.70 6.73 12.45
N TYR A 311 -4.89 7.34 12.51
CA TYR A 311 -5.81 7.39 13.65
C TYR A 311 -6.35 6.01 14.00
N SER A 312 -5.47 5.16 14.54
CA SER A 312 -5.71 3.74 14.66
C SER A 312 -6.59 3.42 15.88
N GLU A 313 -6.48 4.20 16.96
CA GLU A 313 -7.33 4.08 18.15
C GLU A 313 -8.77 4.52 17.84
N GLU A 314 -8.93 5.61 17.10
CA GLU A 314 -10.21 6.12 16.63
C GLU A 314 -10.88 5.09 15.70
N ALA A 315 -10.12 4.46 14.80
CA ALA A 315 -10.61 3.37 13.96
C ALA A 315 -11.08 2.14 14.78
N LEU A 316 -10.46 1.84 15.93
CA LEU A 316 -10.97 0.82 16.85
C LEU A 316 -12.22 1.28 17.61
N SER A 317 -12.30 2.56 17.98
CA SER A 317 -13.51 3.12 18.60
C SER A 317 -14.73 2.98 17.69
N MET A 318 -14.59 3.35 16.41
CA MET A 318 -15.64 3.16 15.40
C MET A 318 -16.01 1.68 15.20
N PHE A 319 -15.05 0.76 15.32
CA PHE A 319 -15.33 -0.68 15.28
C PHE A 319 -16.13 -1.18 16.49
N TYR A 320 -15.83 -0.69 17.70
CA TYR A 320 -16.61 -1.03 18.87
C TYR A 320 -18.03 -0.47 18.79
N GLU A 321 -18.22 0.74 18.27
CA GLU A 321 -19.55 1.30 18.02
C GLU A 321 -20.33 0.52 16.94
N MET A 322 -19.66 0.08 15.86
CA MET A 322 -20.26 -0.84 14.87
C MET A 322 -20.71 -2.17 15.49
N ARG A 323 -19.90 -2.74 16.39
CA ARG A 323 -20.23 -3.99 17.10
C ARG A 323 -21.41 -3.79 18.05
N ASP A 324 -21.40 -2.70 18.81
CA ASP A 324 -22.37 -2.44 19.89
C ASP A 324 -23.71 -1.93 19.35
N SER A 325 -23.74 -1.34 18.15
CA SER A 325 -24.95 -1.08 17.36
C SER A 325 -25.55 -2.33 16.70
N GLY A 326 -24.91 -3.50 16.82
CA GLY A 326 -25.43 -4.78 16.33
C GLY A 326 -25.37 -4.97 14.81
N VAL A 327 -24.69 -4.08 14.08
CA VAL A 327 -24.56 -4.17 12.62
C VAL A 327 -23.75 -5.42 12.23
N LYS A 328 -24.22 -6.15 11.23
CA LYS A 328 -23.56 -7.36 10.75
C LYS A 328 -22.21 -7.02 10.11
N MET A 329 -21.13 -7.38 10.79
CA MET A 329 -19.76 -7.30 10.30
C MET A 329 -19.52 -8.33 9.18
N ASP A 330 -18.63 -7.99 8.24
CA ASP A 330 -18.20 -8.87 7.16
C ASP A 330 -16.69 -9.18 7.22
N HIS A 331 -16.23 -10.05 6.32
CA HIS A 331 -14.81 -10.39 6.20
C HIS A 331 -13.90 -9.18 5.93
N PHE A 332 -14.41 -8.11 5.28
CA PHE A 332 -13.65 -6.87 5.10
C PHE A 332 -13.48 -6.12 6.41
N THR A 333 -14.53 -6.04 7.25
CA THR A 333 -14.42 -5.47 8.59
C THR A 333 -13.30 -6.16 9.36
N PHE A 334 -13.35 -7.49 9.51
CA PHE A 334 -12.32 -8.23 10.27
C PHE A 334 -10.91 -8.05 9.69
N SER A 335 -10.74 -8.15 8.36
CA SER A 335 -9.45 -7.94 7.70
C SER A 335 -8.88 -6.52 7.95
N MET A 336 -9.75 -5.51 7.97
CA MET A 336 -9.38 -4.12 8.26
C MET A 336 -8.94 -3.96 9.72
N ILE A 337 -9.70 -4.49 10.67
CA ILE A 337 -9.35 -4.39 12.10
C ILE A 337 -8.06 -5.15 12.40
N ILE A 338 -7.83 -6.34 11.83
CA ILE A 338 -6.55 -7.07 11.98
C ILE A 338 -5.36 -6.19 11.54
N ARG A 339 -5.51 -5.46 10.42
CA ARG A 339 -4.49 -4.53 9.93
C ARG A 339 -4.31 -3.31 10.84
N ILE A 340 -5.36 -2.80 11.46
CA ILE A 340 -5.30 -1.72 12.45
C ILE A 340 -4.60 -2.22 13.73
N SER A 341 -5.00 -3.38 14.27
CA SER A 341 -4.35 -4.02 15.42
C SER A 341 -2.86 -4.31 15.17
N SER A 342 -2.45 -4.57 13.92
CA SER A 342 -1.02 -4.74 13.57
C SER A 342 -0.16 -3.51 13.88
N ARG A 343 -0.77 -2.31 13.92
CA ARG A 343 -0.11 -1.03 14.22
C ARG A 343 -0.18 -0.65 15.70
N LEU A 344 -1.28 -0.98 16.38
CA LEU A 344 -1.61 -0.54 17.75
C LEU A 344 -0.88 -1.27 18.89
N ALA A 345 0.32 -1.78 18.63
CA ALA A 345 1.17 -2.38 19.66
C ALA A 345 0.55 -3.53 20.50
N SER A 346 -0.60 -4.13 20.13
CA SER A 346 -1.38 -5.02 21.02
C SER A 346 -1.76 -6.36 20.39
N VAL A 347 -1.21 -7.45 20.94
CA VAL A 347 -1.52 -8.84 20.55
C VAL A 347 -2.90 -9.28 21.03
N GLU A 348 -3.33 -8.81 22.21
CA GLU A 348 -4.57 -9.26 22.83
C GLU A 348 -5.81 -8.79 22.06
N TYR A 349 -5.81 -7.57 21.51
CA TYR A 349 -6.89 -7.12 20.63
C TYR A 349 -6.96 -7.96 19.36
N ALA A 350 -5.83 -8.25 18.72
CA ALA A 350 -5.83 -9.08 17.51
C ALA A 350 -6.32 -10.51 17.77
N LYS A 351 -6.02 -11.11 18.95
CA LYS A 351 -6.60 -12.40 19.36
C LYS A 351 -8.13 -12.31 19.51
N GLN A 352 -8.65 -11.24 20.10
CA GLN A 352 -10.11 -11.02 20.20
C GLN A 352 -10.75 -10.89 18.81
N VAL A 353 -10.11 -10.16 17.90
CA VAL A 353 -10.58 -9.97 16.52
C VAL A 353 -10.53 -11.28 15.72
N HIS A 354 -9.48 -12.09 15.89
CA HIS A 354 -9.37 -13.44 15.31
C HIS A 354 -10.47 -14.38 15.85
N ALA A 355 -10.72 -14.39 17.16
CA ALA A 355 -11.83 -15.14 17.74
C ALA A 355 -13.21 -14.64 17.21
N GLY A 356 -13.36 -13.33 17.04
CA GLY A 356 -14.53 -12.70 16.41
C GLY A 356 -14.74 -13.17 14.98
N LEU A 357 -13.69 -13.14 14.15
CA LEU A 357 -13.68 -13.62 12.76
C LEU A 357 -14.16 -15.07 12.65
N ILE A 358 -13.67 -15.95 13.53
CA ILE A 358 -14.11 -17.37 13.57
C ILE A 358 -15.59 -17.45 13.97
N ARG A 359 -16.00 -16.74 15.03
CA ARG A 359 -17.38 -16.75 15.55
C ARG A 359 -18.41 -16.25 14.54
N HIS A 360 -18.03 -15.36 13.62
CA HIS A 360 -18.91 -14.85 12.56
C HIS A 360 -18.88 -15.69 11.27
N GLY A 361 -18.20 -16.85 11.29
CA GLY A 361 -18.15 -17.79 10.15
C GLY A 361 -17.06 -17.49 9.12
N PHE A 362 -16.22 -16.48 9.34
CA PHE A 362 -15.15 -16.09 8.41
C PHE A 362 -13.81 -16.81 8.69
N GLY A 363 -13.80 -17.84 9.54
CA GLY A 363 -12.60 -18.63 9.88
C GLY A 363 -11.86 -19.25 8.69
N LEU A 364 -12.51 -19.39 7.54
CA LEU A 364 -11.94 -19.93 6.30
C LEU A 364 -11.71 -18.86 5.21
N ASP A 365 -11.98 -17.59 5.50
CA ASP A 365 -11.84 -16.51 4.50
C ASP A 365 -10.37 -16.26 4.16
N ILE A 366 -10.05 -16.24 2.86
CA ILE A 366 -8.67 -16.15 2.38
C ILE A 366 -8.06 -14.77 2.68
N VAL A 367 -8.84 -13.70 2.56
CA VAL A 367 -8.35 -12.32 2.72
C VAL A 367 -8.03 -12.05 4.18
N ALA A 368 -8.95 -12.40 5.08
CA ALA A 368 -8.80 -12.17 6.50
C ALA A 368 -7.76 -13.13 7.14
N ASN A 369 -7.69 -14.40 6.71
CA ASN A 369 -6.58 -15.27 7.13
C ASN A 369 -5.22 -14.78 6.60
N THR A 370 -5.13 -14.24 5.38
CA THR A 370 -3.88 -13.61 4.89
C THR A 370 -3.46 -12.42 5.76
N ALA A 371 -4.43 -11.60 6.22
CA ALA A 371 -4.16 -10.53 7.16
C ALA A 371 -3.69 -11.05 8.54
N LEU A 372 -4.23 -12.17 9.02
CA LEU A 372 -3.74 -12.84 10.24
C LEU A 372 -2.31 -13.37 10.11
N VAL A 373 -1.93 -13.96 8.96
CA VAL A 373 -0.55 -14.43 8.71
C VAL A 373 0.43 -13.25 8.76
N ASP A 374 0.12 -12.13 8.10
CA ASP A 374 0.92 -10.90 8.15
C ASP A 374 0.97 -10.31 9.56
N PHE A 375 -0.16 -10.27 10.27
CA PHE A 375 -0.26 -9.82 11.66
C PHE A 375 0.66 -10.64 12.58
N TYR A 376 0.47 -11.96 12.66
CA TYR A 376 1.21 -12.82 13.59
C TYR A 376 2.71 -12.81 13.31
N SER A 377 3.10 -12.78 12.03
CA SER A 377 4.49 -12.59 11.62
C SER A 377 5.06 -11.26 12.14
N LYS A 378 4.39 -10.13 11.90
CA LYS A 378 4.79 -8.81 12.41
C LYS A 378 4.76 -8.68 13.95
N TRP A 379 4.30 -9.70 14.67
CA TRP A 379 4.10 -9.69 16.10
C TRP A 379 4.99 -10.63 16.91
N GLY A 380 6.00 -11.25 16.29
CA GLY A 380 6.88 -12.19 17.00
C GLY A 380 6.37 -13.64 16.97
N ARG A 381 5.23 -13.90 16.32
CA ARG A 381 4.40 -15.10 16.50
C ARG A 381 4.33 -15.92 15.20
N VAL A 382 5.48 -16.16 14.57
CA VAL A 382 5.57 -16.84 13.26
C VAL A 382 4.97 -18.25 13.29
N GLU A 383 5.04 -18.95 14.42
CA GLU A 383 4.39 -20.26 14.61
C GLU A 383 2.85 -20.16 14.47
N ASP A 384 2.22 -19.14 15.07
CA ASP A 384 0.78 -18.89 14.89
C ASP A 384 0.48 -18.50 13.43
N ALA A 385 1.36 -17.70 12.79
CA ALA A 385 1.22 -17.33 11.39
C ALA A 385 1.23 -18.57 10.48
N LYS A 386 2.16 -19.49 10.72
CA LYS A 386 2.20 -20.80 10.03
C LYS A 386 0.96 -21.63 10.33
N HIS A 387 0.50 -21.68 11.59
CA HIS A 387 -0.68 -22.44 11.97
C HIS A 387 -1.97 -21.96 11.30
N VAL A 388 -2.14 -20.63 11.19
CA VAL A 388 -3.21 -20.00 10.41
C VAL A 388 -3.08 -20.38 8.94
N PHE A 389 -1.89 -20.19 8.36
CA PHE A 389 -1.63 -20.48 6.95
C PHE A 389 -1.90 -21.94 6.58
N ASP A 390 -1.38 -22.89 7.35
CA ASP A 390 -1.53 -24.32 7.10
C ASP A 390 -3.02 -24.71 7.08
N ARG A 391 -3.84 -24.13 7.97
CA ARG A 391 -5.30 -24.31 8.05
C ARG A 391 -6.11 -23.62 6.94
N MET A 392 -5.53 -22.72 6.14
CA MET A 392 -6.26 -22.08 5.02
C MET A 392 -6.64 -23.14 3.97
N PRO A 393 -7.94 -23.27 3.60
CA PRO A 393 -8.40 -24.29 2.64
C PRO A 393 -7.93 -24.00 1.22
N CYS A 394 -7.81 -22.71 0.88
CA CYS A 394 -7.29 -22.22 -0.38
C CYS A 394 -6.18 -21.21 -0.09
N LYS A 395 -4.98 -21.46 -0.63
CA LYS A 395 -3.81 -20.58 -0.51
C LYS A 395 -3.62 -19.83 -1.83
N ASN A 396 -3.30 -18.54 -1.78
CA ASN A 396 -3.05 -17.72 -2.97
C ASN A 396 -1.63 -17.11 -2.93
N THR A 397 -1.19 -16.49 -4.01
CA THR A 397 0.16 -15.87 -4.07
C THR A 397 0.37 -14.83 -2.96
N ILE A 398 -0.67 -14.16 -2.48
CA ILE A 398 -0.57 -13.14 -1.42
C ILE A 398 -0.32 -13.81 -0.06
N SER A 399 -1.03 -14.89 0.28
CA SER A 399 -0.83 -15.65 1.52
C SER A 399 0.57 -16.27 1.58
N TRP A 400 1.06 -16.82 0.46
CA TRP A 400 2.44 -17.31 0.34
C TRP A 400 3.46 -16.19 0.57
N ASN A 401 3.28 -15.05 -0.09
CA ASN A 401 4.18 -13.90 0.06
C ASN A 401 4.21 -13.37 1.52
N ALA A 402 3.06 -13.35 2.21
CA ALA A 402 2.97 -12.93 3.60
C ALA A 402 3.78 -13.86 4.52
N LEU A 403 3.68 -15.19 4.34
CA LEU A 403 4.44 -16.16 5.14
C LEU A 403 5.95 -16.09 4.84
N ILE A 404 6.34 -16.07 3.56
CA ILE A 404 7.76 -15.99 3.14
C ILE A 404 8.41 -14.70 3.67
N ALA A 405 7.72 -13.56 3.57
CA ALA A 405 8.18 -12.29 4.13
C ALA A 405 8.23 -12.33 5.66
N GLY A 406 7.29 -13.03 6.30
CA GLY A 406 7.31 -13.31 7.74
C GLY A 406 8.59 -14.00 8.16
N TYR A 407 8.89 -15.18 7.62
CA TYR A 407 10.13 -15.91 7.92
C TYR A 407 11.39 -15.09 7.61
N GLY A 408 11.42 -14.38 6.48
CA GLY A 408 12.54 -13.49 6.13
C GLY A 408 12.76 -12.33 7.11
N ASN A 409 11.69 -11.77 7.70
CA ASN A 409 11.78 -10.74 8.73
C ASN A 409 12.23 -11.26 10.10
N HIS A 410 12.41 -12.57 10.27
CA HIS A 410 12.88 -13.21 11.51
C HIS A 410 14.32 -13.76 11.42
N GLY A 411 14.96 -13.65 10.26
CA GLY A 411 16.27 -14.25 9.98
C GLY A 411 16.20 -15.73 9.59
N TRP A 412 14.99 -16.28 9.39
CA TRP A 412 14.77 -17.67 8.98
C TRP A 412 14.74 -17.78 7.45
N GLY A 413 15.84 -17.36 6.83
CA GLY A 413 15.94 -17.23 5.37
C GLY A 413 15.99 -18.56 4.63
N ALA A 414 16.51 -19.62 5.26
CA ALA A 414 16.55 -20.94 4.64
C ALA A 414 15.13 -21.51 4.51
N GLU A 415 14.38 -21.43 5.61
CA GLU A 415 12.97 -21.81 5.69
C GLU A 415 12.10 -20.94 4.76
N ALA A 416 12.42 -19.65 4.60
CA ALA A 416 11.76 -18.79 3.62
C ALA A 416 12.00 -19.23 2.16
N VAL A 417 13.20 -19.77 1.85
CA VAL A 417 13.52 -20.37 0.54
C VAL A 417 12.80 -21.71 0.37
N GLU A 418 12.75 -22.56 1.40
CA GLU A 418 11.98 -23.81 1.38
C GLU A 418 10.47 -23.58 1.13
N LEU A 419 9.90 -22.55 1.76
CA LEU A 419 8.51 -22.12 1.52
C LEU A 419 8.30 -21.61 0.08
N PHE A 420 9.27 -20.89 -0.49
CA PHE A 420 9.23 -20.50 -1.90
C PHE A 420 9.28 -21.74 -2.83
N GLU A 421 10.12 -22.72 -2.54
CA GLU A 421 10.18 -23.98 -3.29
C GLU A 421 8.92 -24.84 -3.12
N GLN A 422 8.28 -24.82 -1.94
CA GLN A 422 6.98 -25.44 -1.74
C GLN A 422 5.89 -24.76 -2.58
N MET A 423 5.85 -23.42 -2.59
CA MET A 423 4.95 -22.64 -3.45
C MET A 423 5.09 -23.03 -4.93
N LEU A 424 6.33 -23.22 -5.42
CA LEU A 424 6.58 -23.68 -6.79
C LEU A 424 6.10 -25.13 -7.03
N ARG A 425 6.32 -26.04 -6.07
CA ARG A 425 5.84 -27.44 -6.13
C ARG A 425 4.30 -27.52 -6.17
N GLU A 426 3.63 -26.63 -5.45
CA GLU A 426 2.16 -26.46 -5.50
C GLU A 426 1.66 -25.75 -6.78
N LYS A 427 2.54 -25.52 -7.77
CA LYS A 427 2.27 -24.90 -9.08
C LYS A 427 1.75 -23.46 -9.00
N MET A 428 1.94 -22.79 -7.86
CA MET A 428 1.57 -21.40 -7.68
C MET A 428 2.54 -20.50 -8.45
N ARG A 429 2.00 -19.52 -9.18
CA ARG A 429 2.82 -18.60 -9.97
C ARG A 429 3.43 -17.52 -9.05
N PRO A 430 4.76 -17.43 -8.93
CA PRO A 430 5.39 -16.33 -8.21
C PRO A 430 5.19 -15.02 -8.97
N ASN A 431 5.20 -13.91 -8.23
CA ASN A 431 5.14 -12.58 -8.82
C ASN A 431 6.31 -11.71 -8.30
N HIS A 432 6.35 -10.45 -8.71
CA HIS A 432 7.39 -9.52 -8.29
C HIS A 432 7.45 -9.29 -6.77
N VAL A 433 6.35 -9.46 -6.03
CA VAL A 433 6.33 -9.40 -4.56
C VAL A 433 6.87 -10.70 -3.95
N THR A 434 6.59 -11.86 -4.55
CA THR A 434 7.16 -13.16 -4.14
C THR A 434 8.68 -13.11 -4.17
N PHE A 435 9.26 -12.68 -5.30
CA PHE A 435 10.70 -12.56 -5.45
C PHE A 435 11.31 -11.51 -4.50
N LEU A 436 10.61 -10.41 -4.23
CA LEU A 436 11.09 -9.43 -3.24
C LEU A 436 11.13 -10.04 -1.82
N ALA A 437 10.12 -10.80 -1.43
CA ALA A 437 10.06 -11.44 -0.12
C ALA A 437 11.21 -12.43 0.09
N VAL A 438 11.42 -13.36 -0.85
CA VAL A 438 12.49 -14.37 -0.73
C VAL A 438 13.90 -13.78 -0.90
N LEU A 439 14.09 -12.77 -1.77
CA LEU A 439 15.39 -12.08 -1.89
C LEU A 439 15.73 -11.25 -0.64
N SER A 440 14.74 -10.63 0.00
CA SER A 440 14.93 -9.95 1.29
C SER A 440 15.26 -10.96 2.40
N ALA A 441 14.63 -12.14 2.40
CA ALA A 441 14.96 -13.22 3.32
C ALA A 441 16.40 -13.74 3.14
N CYS A 442 16.85 -13.89 1.89
CA CYS A 442 18.24 -14.22 1.56
C CYS A 442 19.20 -13.13 2.05
N SER A 443 18.91 -11.85 1.81
CA SER A 443 19.69 -10.70 2.31
C SER A 443 19.78 -10.69 3.83
N HIS A 444 18.69 -11.01 4.54
CA HIS A 444 18.68 -11.01 6.00
C HIS A 444 19.47 -12.17 6.63
N SER A 445 19.71 -13.25 5.87
CA SER A 445 20.26 -14.52 6.39
C SER A 445 21.52 -14.99 5.64
N ARG A 446 22.17 -14.09 4.87
CA ARG A 446 23.44 -14.35 4.14
C ARG A 446 23.40 -15.52 3.14
N LEU A 447 22.25 -15.77 2.53
CA LEU A 447 22.11 -16.82 1.51
C LEU A 447 22.51 -16.30 0.12
N PHE A 448 23.79 -15.96 -0.07
CA PHE A 448 24.30 -15.35 -1.30
C PHE A 448 24.01 -16.20 -2.55
N GLU A 449 24.45 -17.47 -2.56
CA GLU A 449 24.29 -18.37 -3.72
C GLU A 449 22.82 -18.53 -4.10
N ARG A 450 21.96 -18.90 -3.14
CA ARG A 450 20.52 -19.06 -3.35
C ARG A 450 19.86 -17.75 -3.79
N GLY A 451 20.22 -16.62 -3.18
CA GLY A 451 19.71 -15.30 -3.55
C GLY A 451 20.07 -14.92 -5.00
N TRP A 452 21.29 -15.23 -5.43
CA TRP A 452 21.74 -15.00 -6.80
C TRP A 452 21.01 -15.90 -7.81
N GLU A 453 20.89 -17.20 -7.52
CA GLU A 453 20.12 -18.15 -8.34
C GLU A 453 18.65 -17.76 -8.49
N ILE A 454 18.02 -17.36 -7.38
CA ILE A 454 16.62 -16.89 -7.34
C ILE A 454 16.44 -15.59 -8.13
N PHE A 455 17.40 -14.66 -8.06
CA PHE A 455 17.35 -13.43 -8.88
C PHE A 455 17.45 -13.74 -10.38
N GLN A 456 18.29 -14.70 -10.79
CA GLN A 456 18.40 -15.12 -12.18
C GLN A 456 17.13 -15.86 -12.67
N SER A 457 16.54 -16.73 -11.84
CA SER A 457 15.34 -17.50 -12.18
C SER A 457 14.14 -16.62 -12.50
N MET A 458 14.07 -15.41 -11.92
CA MET A 458 13.05 -14.39 -12.26
C MET A 458 12.88 -14.20 -13.76
N SER A 459 13.99 -13.98 -14.46
CA SER A 459 13.98 -13.70 -15.90
C SER A 459 14.01 -14.99 -16.72
N ARG A 460 14.85 -15.95 -16.33
CA ARG A 460 15.10 -17.20 -17.05
C ARG A 460 13.87 -18.12 -17.06
N ASP A 461 13.31 -18.35 -15.89
CA ASP A 461 12.33 -19.43 -15.65
C ASP A 461 10.91 -18.87 -15.52
N HIS A 462 10.75 -17.68 -14.94
CA HIS A 462 9.45 -17.07 -14.66
C HIS A 462 9.05 -15.89 -15.56
N LYS A 463 9.95 -15.42 -16.45
CA LYS A 463 9.72 -14.29 -17.38
C LYS A 463 9.33 -12.96 -16.71
N ILE A 464 9.72 -12.77 -15.45
CA ILE A 464 9.49 -11.55 -14.65
C ILE A 464 10.74 -10.68 -14.71
N LYS A 465 10.60 -9.45 -15.25
CA LYS A 465 11.68 -8.46 -15.26
C LYS A 465 11.97 -7.96 -13.83
N PRO A 466 13.22 -8.03 -13.32
CA PRO A 466 13.56 -7.50 -12.01
C PRO A 466 13.36 -5.98 -11.93
N ARG A 467 12.92 -5.50 -10.76
CA ARG A 467 12.66 -4.08 -10.44
C ARG A 467 13.71 -3.56 -9.47
N ALA A 468 13.77 -2.23 -9.28
CA ALA A 468 14.74 -1.57 -8.41
C ALA A 468 14.86 -2.17 -6.98
N MET A 469 13.77 -2.67 -6.40
CA MET A 469 13.81 -3.32 -5.09
C MET A 469 14.53 -4.68 -5.10
N HIS A 470 14.42 -5.47 -6.18
CA HIS A 470 15.17 -6.73 -6.32
C HIS A 470 16.67 -6.46 -6.48
N TYR A 471 17.02 -5.42 -7.22
CA TYR A 471 18.40 -4.94 -7.32
C TYR A 471 18.93 -4.46 -5.95
N ALA A 472 18.13 -3.76 -5.15
CA ALA A 472 18.54 -3.32 -3.81
C ALA A 472 18.89 -4.51 -2.90
N CYS A 473 18.05 -5.55 -2.84
CA CYS A 473 18.37 -6.78 -2.08
C CYS A 473 19.66 -7.46 -2.58
N LEU A 474 19.92 -7.45 -3.89
CA LEU A 474 21.13 -8.05 -4.45
C LEU A 474 22.40 -7.23 -4.18
N ILE A 475 22.28 -5.90 -4.10
CA ILE A 475 23.35 -4.98 -3.67
C ILE A 475 23.69 -5.23 -2.19
N GLU A 476 22.69 -5.48 -1.33
CA GLU A 476 22.92 -5.84 0.07
C GLU A 476 23.61 -7.19 0.23
N LEU A 477 23.24 -8.19 -0.60
CA LEU A 477 23.88 -9.51 -0.65
C LEU A 477 25.34 -9.43 -1.13
N LEU A 478 25.62 -8.75 -2.24
CA LEU A 478 26.99 -8.50 -2.70
C LEU A 478 27.81 -7.72 -1.64
N GLY A 479 27.16 -6.79 -0.95
CA GLY A 479 27.73 -6.06 0.17
C GLY A 479 28.08 -6.90 1.40
N GLN A 480 27.44 -8.06 1.59
CA GLN A 480 27.77 -9.01 2.67
C GLN A 480 29.05 -9.77 2.39
N GLU A 481 29.28 -10.13 1.13
CA GLU A 481 30.47 -10.84 0.64
C GLU A 481 31.66 -9.90 0.35
N GLY A 482 31.51 -8.59 0.57
CA GLY A 482 32.53 -7.58 0.28
C GLY A 482 32.69 -7.22 -1.20
N LEU A 483 31.85 -7.78 -2.08
CA LEU A 483 31.83 -7.61 -3.54
C LEU A 483 31.23 -6.25 -3.96
N LEU A 484 31.85 -5.16 -3.49
CA LEU A 484 31.35 -3.81 -3.66
C LEU A 484 31.48 -3.29 -5.10
N ASP A 485 32.48 -3.75 -5.86
CA ASP A 485 32.68 -3.35 -7.26
C ASP A 485 31.63 -4.01 -8.15
N GLU A 486 31.28 -5.26 -7.89
CA GLU A 486 30.15 -5.97 -8.50
C GLU A 486 28.82 -5.31 -8.14
N ALA A 487 28.65 -4.91 -6.87
CA ALA A 487 27.45 -4.19 -6.42
C ALA A 487 27.31 -2.83 -7.14
N PHE A 488 28.41 -2.11 -7.34
CA PHE A 488 28.41 -0.86 -8.10
C PHE A 488 28.21 -1.09 -9.61
N ALA A 489 28.79 -2.15 -10.18
CA ALA A 489 28.55 -2.56 -11.57
C ALA A 489 27.07 -2.91 -11.81
N LEU A 490 26.42 -3.60 -10.86
CA LEU A 490 25.01 -3.93 -10.91
C LEU A 490 24.11 -2.68 -10.89
N ILE A 491 24.48 -1.64 -10.12
CA ILE A 491 23.80 -0.33 -10.16
C ILE A 491 23.97 0.34 -11.53
N ARG A 492 25.17 0.30 -12.11
CA ARG A 492 25.46 0.90 -13.43
C ARG A 492 24.80 0.16 -14.59
N GLY A 493 24.64 -1.16 -14.48
CA GLY A 493 23.98 -2.02 -15.48
C GLY A 493 22.46 -2.09 -15.37
N ALA A 494 21.84 -1.39 -14.40
CA ALA A 494 20.39 -1.43 -14.22
C ALA A 494 19.63 -0.83 -15.43
N PRO A 495 18.55 -1.47 -15.92
CA PRO A 495 17.79 -1.01 -17.10
C PRO A 495 16.86 0.19 -16.82
N PHE A 496 17.09 0.91 -15.72
CA PHE A 496 16.32 2.06 -15.24
C PHE A 496 17.22 2.96 -14.40
N LYS A 497 16.80 4.22 -14.18
CA LYS A 497 17.53 5.16 -13.32
C LYS A 497 17.64 4.61 -11.89
N PRO A 498 18.86 4.45 -11.31
CA PRO A 498 19.04 3.93 -9.96
C PRO A 498 18.26 4.73 -8.91
N THR A 499 17.57 4.03 -8.01
CA THR A 499 16.71 4.61 -6.98
C THR A 499 17.48 4.87 -5.69
N ALA A 500 16.91 5.68 -4.78
CA ALA A 500 17.51 5.95 -3.48
C ALA A 500 17.79 4.66 -2.69
N ASN A 501 16.89 3.67 -2.71
CA ASN A 501 17.09 2.40 -2.00
C ASN A 501 18.32 1.61 -2.50
N MET A 502 18.65 1.67 -3.79
CA MET A 502 19.87 1.04 -4.32
C MET A 502 21.14 1.73 -3.82
N TRP A 503 21.14 3.07 -3.74
CA TRP A 503 22.25 3.82 -3.15
C TRP A 503 22.35 3.65 -1.63
N ALA A 504 21.22 3.52 -0.92
CA ALA A 504 21.17 3.25 0.52
C ALA A 504 21.71 1.85 0.87
N ALA A 505 21.41 0.85 0.04
CA ALA A 505 22.01 -0.48 0.11
C ALA A 505 23.53 -0.40 -0.07
N LEU A 506 24.04 0.27 -1.12
CA LEU A 506 25.48 0.42 -1.36
C LEU A 506 26.18 1.22 -0.24
N LEU A 507 25.55 2.27 0.28
CA LEU A 507 26.07 3.05 1.40
C LEU A 507 26.19 2.19 2.68
N THR A 508 25.20 1.33 2.93
CA THR A 508 25.21 0.40 4.08
C THR A 508 26.26 -0.69 3.91
N ALA A 509 26.40 -1.25 2.70
CA ALA A 509 27.46 -2.20 2.35
C ALA A 509 28.87 -1.58 2.47
N SER A 510 29.01 -0.32 2.07
CA SER A 510 30.27 0.43 2.18
C SER A 510 30.65 0.70 3.64
N ARG A 511 29.67 0.91 4.54
CA ARG A 511 29.91 0.96 6.01
C ARG A 511 30.40 -0.37 6.57
N VAL A 512 29.81 -1.49 6.14
CA VAL A 512 30.20 -2.83 6.61
C VAL A 512 31.65 -3.13 6.24
N ASN A 513 32.05 -2.85 5.00
CA ASN A 513 33.38 -3.15 4.47
C ASN A 513 34.38 -1.99 4.59
N VAL A 514 34.03 -0.92 5.33
CA VAL A 514 34.86 0.28 5.55
C VAL A 514 35.39 0.92 4.26
N ASN A 515 34.61 0.87 3.17
CA ASN A 515 34.96 1.48 1.89
C ASN A 515 34.56 2.97 1.87
N LEU A 516 35.54 3.84 2.07
CA LEU A 516 35.34 5.29 2.16
C LEU A 516 34.85 5.92 0.85
N GLU A 517 35.42 5.50 -0.29
CA GLU A 517 35.16 6.14 -1.59
C GLU A 517 33.75 5.82 -2.12
N LEU A 518 33.36 4.54 -2.14
CA LEU A 518 32.01 4.14 -2.54
C LEU A 518 30.96 4.62 -1.53
N GLY A 519 31.28 4.62 -0.23
CA GLY A 519 30.41 5.17 0.82
C GLY A 519 30.14 6.66 0.62
N LYS A 520 31.19 7.47 0.39
CA LYS A 520 31.05 8.89 0.09
C LYS A 520 30.23 9.12 -1.18
N TYR A 521 30.54 8.42 -2.27
CA TYR A 521 29.83 8.54 -3.53
C TYR A 521 28.34 8.21 -3.40
N ALA A 522 28.00 7.11 -2.72
CA ALA A 522 26.61 6.71 -2.48
C ALA A 522 25.86 7.74 -1.63
N ALA A 523 26.50 8.30 -0.59
CA ALA A 523 25.91 9.36 0.23
C ALA A 523 25.67 10.66 -0.56
N GLU A 524 26.59 11.06 -1.44
CA GLU A 524 26.41 12.22 -2.32
C GLU A 524 25.21 12.05 -3.27
N LYS A 525 25.00 10.85 -3.83
CA LYS A 525 23.79 10.54 -4.61
C LYS A 525 22.53 10.62 -3.77
N LEU A 526 22.55 10.09 -2.55
CA LEU A 526 21.42 10.14 -1.62
C LEU A 526 21.08 11.56 -1.18
N TYR A 527 22.05 12.44 -0.95
CA TYR A 527 21.77 13.84 -0.59
C TYR A 527 21.06 14.62 -1.69
N GLY A 528 21.24 14.24 -2.96
CA GLY A 528 20.49 14.77 -4.10
C GLY A 528 19.11 14.13 -4.32
N MET A 529 18.76 13.05 -3.61
CA MET A 529 17.48 12.33 -3.76
C MET A 529 16.58 12.45 -2.52
N GLU A 530 17.15 12.29 -1.33
CA GLU A 530 16.48 12.26 -0.03
C GLU A 530 17.17 13.22 0.96
N PRO A 531 17.16 14.54 0.72
CA PRO A 531 17.93 15.52 1.47
C PRO A 531 17.55 15.64 2.96
N GLU A 532 16.40 15.15 3.37
CA GLU A 532 15.85 15.23 4.74
C GLU A 532 16.08 13.95 5.56
N LYS A 533 16.54 12.87 4.91
CA LYS A 533 16.58 11.53 5.51
C LYS A 533 17.83 11.36 6.39
N LEU A 534 17.65 11.63 7.68
CA LEU A 534 18.69 11.58 8.73
C LEU A 534 19.55 10.30 8.69
N SER A 535 18.98 9.14 8.41
CA SER A 535 19.71 7.86 8.37
C SER A 535 20.90 7.88 7.39
N ASN A 536 20.75 8.54 6.24
CA ASN A 536 21.79 8.59 5.20
C ASN A 536 23.03 9.35 5.73
N TYR A 537 22.80 10.45 6.44
CA TYR A 537 23.86 11.22 7.10
C TYR A 537 24.54 10.45 8.24
N VAL A 538 23.76 9.73 9.05
CA VAL A 538 24.29 8.92 10.18
C VAL A 538 25.16 7.77 9.67
N VAL A 539 24.79 7.10 8.57
CA VAL A 539 25.63 6.05 7.98
C VAL A 539 26.94 6.61 7.45
N LEU A 540 26.94 7.76 6.75
CA LEU A 540 28.19 8.39 6.31
C LEU A 540 29.05 8.87 7.48
N LEU A 541 28.45 9.42 8.54
CA LEU A 541 29.15 9.83 9.75
C LEU A 541 29.88 8.64 10.40
N ASN A 542 29.24 7.47 10.45
CA ASN A 542 29.86 6.24 10.94
C ASN A 542 31.04 5.80 10.06
N ILE A 543 30.93 5.90 8.72
CA ILE A 543 32.03 5.58 7.79
C ILE A 543 33.23 6.49 8.06
N TYR A 544 33.02 7.81 8.11
CA TYR A 544 34.12 8.75 8.41
C TYR A 544 34.75 8.48 9.78
N HIS A 545 33.94 8.12 10.77
CA HIS A 545 34.45 7.78 12.10
C HIS A 545 35.31 6.50 12.09
N GLN A 546 34.85 5.43 11.46
CA GLN A 546 35.60 4.18 11.29
C GLN A 546 36.90 4.39 10.48
N SER A 547 36.91 5.33 9.54
CA SER A 547 38.09 5.70 8.73
C SER A 547 38.98 6.79 9.36
N GLY A 548 38.73 7.22 10.61
CA GLY A 548 39.52 8.26 11.30
C GLY A 548 39.38 9.69 10.72
N LYS A 549 38.41 9.92 9.84
CA LYS A 549 38.17 11.18 9.11
C LYS A 549 37.35 12.19 9.93
N LEU A 550 37.91 12.65 11.04
CA LEU A 550 37.21 13.49 12.01
C LEU A 550 36.77 14.86 11.46
N LYS A 551 37.51 15.46 10.52
CA LYS A 551 37.17 16.77 9.93
C LYS A 551 35.94 16.65 9.02
N GLU A 552 35.89 15.59 8.23
CA GLU A 552 34.79 15.25 7.34
C GLU A 552 33.52 14.87 8.13
N ALA A 553 33.69 14.12 9.22
CA ALA A 553 32.62 13.84 10.20
C ALA A 553 32.02 15.13 10.79
N ALA A 554 32.85 16.09 11.19
CA ALA A 554 32.39 17.40 11.69
C ALA A 554 31.62 18.19 10.61
N GLY A 555 32.01 18.09 9.34
CA GLY A 555 31.28 18.68 8.20
C GLY A 555 29.88 18.08 8.01
N VAL A 556 29.72 16.76 8.20
CA VAL A 556 28.40 16.09 8.18
C VAL A 556 27.52 16.58 9.33
N LEU A 557 28.06 16.69 10.54
CA LEU A 557 27.33 17.23 11.71
C LEU A 557 26.91 18.70 11.51
N GLN A 558 27.78 19.53 10.92
CA GLN A 558 27.43 20.91 10.59
C GLN A 558 26.29 20.97 9.54
N THR A 559 26.30 20.04 8.58
CA THR A 559 25.25 19.93 7.55
C THR A 559 23.90 19.53 8.15
N LEU A 560 23.88 18.56 9.07
CA LEU A 560 22.69 18.18 9.85
C LEU A 560 22.11 19.36 10.64
N ARG A 561 22.96 20.08 11.37
CA ARG A 561 22.55 21.29 12.13
C ARG A 561 21.96 22.37 11.21
N ARG A 562 22.58 22.65 10.06
CA ARG A 562 22.07 23.62 9.07
C ARG A 562 20.72 23.24 8.48
N LYS A 563 20.42 21.94 8.35
CA LYS A 563 19.13 21.41 7.87
C LYS A 563 18.07 21.26 8.97
N GLY A 564 18.39 21.57 10.23
CA GLY A 564 17.47 21.38 11.37
C GLY A 564 17.22 19.91 11.75
N LEU A 565 17.91 18.96 11.12
CA LEU A 565 17.78 17.53 11.41
C LEU A 565 18.42 17.20 12.75
N ARG A 566 17.63 16.63 13.67
CA ARG A 566 18.07 16.24 15.03
C ARG A 566 18.00 14.74 15.19
N MET A 567 19.02 14.16 15.82
CA MET A 567 18.92 12.80 16.35
C MET A 567 18.00 12.80 17.56
N LEU A 568 16.86 12.11 17.46
CA LEU A 568 15.97 11.88 18.58
C LEU A 568 16.58 10.81 19.52
N PRO A 569 16.32 10.88 20.83
CA PRO A 569 16.72 9.83 21.75
C PRO A 569 16.03 8.52 21.37
N VAL A 570 16.84 7.48 21.30
CA VAL A 570 16.41 6.10 21.03
C VAL A 570 15.64 5.56 22.23
N CYS A 571 14.55 4.83 21.96
CA CYS A 571 13.80 4.12 22.99
C CYS A 571 13.63 2.63 22.67
N SER A 572 13.56 1.84 23.74
CA SER A 572 13.17 0.43 23.72
C SER A 572 12.05 0.24 24.73
N TRP A 573 11.11 -0.66 24.44
CA TRP A 573 10.02 -0.96 25.36
C TRP A 573 9.71 -2.46 25.41
N ILE A 574 9.08 -2.85 26.51
CA ILE A 574 8.71 -4.22 26.82
C ILE A 574 7.34 -4.23 27.51
N GLU A 575 6.49 -5.18 27.13
CA GLU A 575 5.19 -5.39 27.77
C GLU A 575 5.34 -6.43 28.89
N VAL A 576 5.00 -6.04 30.12
CA VAL A 576 4.97 -6.94 31.28
C VAL A 576 3.64 -6.74 32.00
N ASN A 577 2.96 -7.82 32.38
CA ASN A 577 1.66 -7.79 33.06
C ASN A 577 0.60 -6.90 32.37
N LYS A 578 0.62 -6.84 31.03
CA LYS A 578 -0.25 -6.00 30.18
C LYS A 578 -0.01 -4.49 30.29
N GLN A 579 1.15 -4.08 30.80
CA GLN A 579 1.60 -2.69 30.82
C GLN A 579 2.86 -2.53 29.97
N SER A 580 2.93 -1.47 29.18
CA SER A 580 4.09 -1.15 28.34
C SER A 580 5.05 -0.26 29.13
N HIS A 581 6.29 -0.73 29.31
CA HIS A 581 7.35 0.00 30.00
C HIS A 581 8.38 0.46 28.96
N VAL A 582 8.50 1.78 28.79
CA VAL A 582 9.41 2.43 27.85
C VAL A 582 10.67 2.88 28.59
N PHE A 583 11.84 2.65 27.99
CA PHE A 583 13.15 3.04 28.50
C PHE A 583 13.91 3.87 27.47
N LEU A 584 14.51 4.96 27.93
CA LEU A 584 15.54 5.70 27.18
C LEU A 584 16.95 5.25 27.62
N SER A 585 17.97 5.54 26.83
CA SER A 585 19.36 5.30 27.26
C SER A 585 19.72 6.20 28.43
N GLY A 586 20.17 5.62 29.55
CA GLY A 586 20.45 6.34 30.80
C GLY A 586 19.21 6.75 31.61
N ASP A 587 18.03 6.20 31.31
CA ASP A 587 16.76 6.57 31.95
C ASP A 587 16.69 6.18 33.44
N LYS A 588 16.23 7.12 34.26
CA LYS A 588 16.04 6.96 35.71
C LYS A 588 14.62 7.31 36.18
N SER A 589 13.68 7.44 35.25
CA SER A 589 12.28 7.79 35.55
C SER A 589 11.45 6.63 36.09
N HIS A 590 11.90 5.38 35.89
CA HIS A 590 11.16 4.19 36.27
C HIS A 590 11.20 3.92 37.78
N VAL A 591 10.10 3.44 38.36
CA VAL A 591 10.00 3.18 39.82
C VAL A 591 11.02 2.15 40.33
N GLN A 592 11.35 1.15 39.52
CA GLN A 592 12.37 0.12 39.82
C GLN A 592 13.78 0.48 39.31
N THR A 593 14.11 1.76 39.06
CA THR A 593 15.40 2.16 38.45
C THR A 593 16.61 1.52 39.14
N ASN A 594 16.67 1.53 40.48
CA ASN A 594 17.81 0.96 41.22
C ASN A 594 17.99 -0.55 40.95
N GLU A 595 16.91 -1.33 41.05
CA GLU A 595 16.89 -2.77 40.76
C GLU A 595 17.31 -3.08 39.31
N ILE A 596 16.84 -2.27 38.35
CA ILE A 596 17.16 -2.41 36.93
C ILE A 596 18.66 -2.16 36.70
N TYR A 597 19.22 -1.11 37.29
CA TYR A 597 20.63 -0.77 37.15
C TYR A 597 21.55 -1.81 37.81
N GLU A 598 21.26 -2.22 39.06
CA GLU A 598 21.96 -3.32 39.72
C GLU A 598 21.89 -4.61 38.90
N LYS A 599 20.75 -4.88 38.24
CA LYS A 599 20.61 -6.05 37.37
C LYS A 599 21.40 -5.92 36.07
N VAL A 600 21.49 -4.74 35.46
CA VAL A 600 22.39 -4.50 34.31
C VAL A 600 23.84 -4.72 34.71
N ASP A 601 24.29 -4.17 35.84
CA ASP A 601 25.68 -4.30 36.30
C ASP A 601 26.03 -5.78 36.61
N SER A 602 25.11 -6.51 37.26
CA SER A 602 25.19 -7.96 37.45
C SER A 602 25.30 -8.73 36.13
N LEU A 603 24.45 -8.41 35.15
CA LEU A 603 24.46 -9.07 33.83
C LEU A 603 25.75 -8.77 33.08
N VAL A 604 26.21 -7.52 33.04
CA VAL A 604 27.48 -7.10 32.42
C VAL A 604 28.65 -7.88 33.04
N HIS A 605 28.69 -8.02 34.37
CA HIS A 605 29.72 -8.82 35.04
C HIS A 605 29.65 -10.32 34.66
N GLU A 606 28.46 -10.90 34.51
CA GLU A 606 28.28 -12.30 34.10
C GLU A 606 28.68 -12.55 32.63
N ILE A 607 28.29 -11.67 31.70
CA ILE A 607 28.63 -11.83 30.27
C ILE A 607 30.11 -11.50 29.98
N SER A 608 30.76 -10.66 30.78
CA SER A 608 32.22 -10.44 30.68
C SER A 608 33.02 -11.74 30.88
N LYS A 609 32.53 -12.66 31.73
CA LYS A 609 33.13 -14.01 31.90
C LYS A 609 33.00 -14.88 30.65
N HIS A 610 32.12 -14.50 29.72
CA HIS A 610 31.85 -15.17 28.45
C HIS A 610 32.41 -14.37 27.25
N GLY A 611 33.37 -13.46 27.49
CA GLY A 611 34.06 -12.71 26.44
C GLY A 611 33.38 -11.42 25.98
N TYR A 612 32.36 -10.92 26.69
CA TYR A 612 31.85 -9.58 26.43
C TYR A 612 32.90 -8.51 26.76
N VAL A 613 33.15 -7.62 25.79
CA VAL A 613 33.93 -6.40 25.98
C VAL A 613 33.04 -5.24 25.51
N PRO A 614 32.69 -4.27 26.38
CA PRO A 614 31.97 -3.08 25.97
C PRO A 614 32.73 -2.34 24.87
N LYS A 615 32.08 -2.03 23.75
CA LYS A 615 32.75 -1.29 22.68
C LYS A 615 32.88 0.18 23.05
N GLU A 616 34.07 0.59 23.49
CA GLU A 616 34.48 2.00 23.44
C GLU A 616 34.34 2.49 21.99
N LYS A 617 33.42 3.43 21.77
CA LYS A 617 33.53 4.31 20.60
C LYS A 617 34.63 5.31 20.92
N THR A 618 35.60 5.46 20.03
CA THR A 618 36.52 6.60 20.02
C THR A 618 35.70 7.89 20.11
N LEU A 619 35.67 8.53 21.27
CA LEU A 619 34.94 9.79 21.41
C LEU A 619 35.69 10.92 20.71
N LEU A 620 34.96 11.97 20.31
CA LEU A 620 35.59 13.23 19.97
C LEU A 620 36.26 13.81 21.23
N PRO A 621 37.31 14.64 21.11
CA PRO A 621 38.07 15.15 22.27
C PRO A 621 37.27 15.97 23.30
N ASP A 622 36.03 16.33 22.99
CA ASP A 622 35.19 17.27 23.75
C ASP A 622 33.98 16.58 24.42
N VAL A 623 34.03 15.26 24.66
CA VAL A 623 32.91 14.50 25.26
C VAL A 623 33.20 14.14 26.72
N ASP A 624 32.26 14.50 27.60
CA ASP A 624 32.35 14.41 29.06
C ASP A 624 32.39 12.95 29.57
N GLU A 625 33.10 12.70 30.68
CA GLU A 625 33.22 11.35 31.28
C GLU A 625 31.86 10.75 31.68
N GLN A 626 30.85 11.60 31.89
CA GLN A 626 29.49 11.16 32.18
C GLN A 626 28.80 10.48 30.97
N GLU A 627 29.16 10.79 29.72
CA GLU A 627 28.59 10.11 28.55
C GLU A 627 29.15 8.69 28.37
N GLN A 628 30.36 8.39 28.85
CA GLN A 628 30.91 7.02 28.82
C GLN A 628 30.03 6.03 29.61
N ARG A 629 29.44 6.46 30.73
CA ARG A 629 28.51 5.63 31.51
C ARG A 629 27.19 5.34 30.79
N ILE A 630 26.78 6.18 29.83
CA ILE A 630 25.52 5.98 29.08
C ILE A 630 25.61 4.74 28.17
N LEU A 631 26.83 4.35 27.73
CA LEU A 631 27.06 3.16 26.89
C LEU A 631 26.76 1.83 27.61
N LEU A 632 26.91 1.79 28.94
CA LEU A 632 26.52 0.64 29.76
C LEU A 632 24.99 0.53 29.89
N TYR A 633 24.28 1.67 29.96
CA TYR A 633 22.84 1.76 30.21
C TYR A 633 22.04 2.14 28.96
N HIS A 634 22.33 1.49 27.82
CA HIS A 634 21.49 1.58 26.62
C HIS A 634 20.06 1.09 26.88
N SER A 635 19.09 1.68 26.19
CA SER A 635 17.66 1.38 26.33
C SER A 635 17.31 -0.11 26.25
N GLU A 636 17.99 -0.84 25.36
CA GLU A 636 17.79 -2.28 25.13
C GLU A 636 18.21 -3.10 26.36
N LYS A 637 19.33 -2.74 27.00
CA LYS A 637 19.85 -3.43 28.20
C LYS A 637 18.97 -3.18 29.41
N LEU A 638 18.45 -1.96 29.56
CA LEU A 638 17.49 -1.59 30.61
C LEU A 638 16.17 -2.37 30.45
N ALA A 639 15.64 -2.46 29.22
CA ALA A 639 14.43 -3.24 28.92
C ALA A 639 14.63 -4.75 29.18
N VAL A 640 15.79 -5.33 28.80
CA VAL A 640 16.15 -6.72 29.12
C VAL A 640 16.21 -6.94 30.64
N ALA A 641 16.89 -6.06 31.38
CA ALA A 641 17.03 -6.18 32.83
C ALA A 641 15.66 -6.09 33.54
N PHE A 642 14.82 -5.11 33.20
CA PHE A 642 13.45 -5.01 33.69
C PHE A 642 12.61 -6.27 33.38
N GLY A 643 12.72 -6.79 32.16
CA GLY A 643 12.07 -8.04 31.77
C GLY A 643 12.55 -9.24 32.58
N LEU A 644 13.85 -9.34 32.86
CA LEU A 644 14.44 -10.42 33.68
C LEU A 644 14.01 -10.36 35.15
N ILE A 645 13.76 -9.17 35.70
CA ILE A 645 13.26 -8.98 37.08
C ILE A 645 11.79 -9.40 37.18
N ASN A 646 10.94 -8.94 36.26
CA ASN A 646 9.48 -8.98 36.43
C ASN A 646 8.77 -10.15 35.71
N THR A 647 9.48 -11.19 35.27
CA THR A 647 8.90 -12.36 34.59
C THR A 647 9.45 -13.70 35.10
N MET A 648 8.67 -14.78 35.03
CA MET A 648 9.02 -16.10 35.56
C MET A 648 10.24 -16.73 34.85
N LYS A 649 11.28 -17.13 35.61
CA LYS A 649 12.53 -17.72 35.08
C LYS A 649 12.25 -18.75 33.95
N GLY A 650 12.96 -18.61 32.84
CA GLY A 650 12.77 -19.43 31.63
C GLY A 650 11.74 -18.90 30.61
N SER A 651 10.83 -17.99 30.98
CA SER A 651 9.92 -17.36 30.00
C SER A 651 10.68 -16.54 28.95
N PRO A 652 10.31 -16.59 27.66
CA PRO A 652 10.91 -15.72 26.64
C PRO A 652 10.62 -14.24 26.94
N LEU A 653 11.51 -13.36 26.51
CA LEU A 653 11.32 -11.91 26.57
C LEU A 653 11.11 -11.35 25.18
N GLN A 654 10.16 -10.42 25.02
CA GLN A 654 9.91 -9.71 23.76
C GLN A 654 10.10 -8.21 23.95
N ILE A 655 11.06 -7.64 23.25
CA ILE A 655 11.44 -6.22 23.31
C ILE A 655 11.23 -5.61 21.93
N VAL A 656 10.72 -4.39 21.89
CA VAL A 656 10.52 -3.64 20.65
C VAL A 656 11.22 -2.30 20.75
N GLN A 657 11.80 -1.83 19.66
CA GLN A 657 12.51 -0.55 19.58
C GLN A 657 12.27 0.12 18.22
N ASN A 658 12.38 1.44 18.18
CA ASN A 658 12.10 2.26 17.00
C ASN A 658 13.29 2.44 16.03
N HIS A 659 14.41 1.75 16.29
CA HIS A 659 15.67 1.92 15.57
C HIS A 659 16.35 0.54 15.34
N ARG A 660 17.47 0.51 14.62
CA ARG A 660 18.28 -0.70 14.37
C ARG A 660 19.23 -0.94 15.55
N ILE A 661 19.19 -2.12 16.16
CA ILE A 661 19.97 -2.45 17.37
C ILE A 661 21.47 -2.15 17.17
N CYS A 662 22.14 -1.63 18.20
CA CYS A 662 23.58 -1.36 18.08
C CYS A 662 24.44 -2.63 18.25
N ASN A 663 25.65 -2.63 17.67
CA ASN A 663 26.59 -3.76 17.71
C ASN A 663 27.01 -4.16 19.14
N ASP A 664 26.99 -3.22 20.08
CA ASP A 664 27.25 -3.52 21.48
C ASP A 664 26.06 -4.24 22.15
N CYS A 665 24.84 -3.70 22.03
CA CYS A 665 23.64 -4.32 22.58
C CYS A 665 23.35 -5.70 21.98
N HIS A 666 23.53 -5.89 20.67
CA HIS A 666 23.34 -7.20 20.04
C HIS A 666 24.27 -8.27 20.65
N ASN A 667 25.55 -7.96 20.80
CA ASN A 667 26.51 -8.88 21.42
C ASN A 667 26.23 -9.10 22.92
N ALA A 668 25.84 -8.04 23.63
CA ALA A 668 25.43 -8.15 25.04
C ALA A 668 24.20 -9.07 25.20
N ILE A 669 23.13 -8.83 24.43
CA ILE A 669 21.88 -9.61 24.53
C ILE A 669 22.09 -11.07 24.12
N LYS A 670 22.91 -11.32 23.09
CA LYS A 670 23.33 -12.69 22.69
C LYS A 670 23.96 -13.46 23.85
N LEU A 671 24.84 -12.83 24.62
CA LEU A 671 25.47 -13.44 25.80
C LEU A 671 24.53 -13.46 27.03
N ILE A 672 23.64 -12.49 27.19
CA ILE A 672 22.61 -12.51 28.25
C ILE A 672 21.66 -13.70 28.01
N ALA A 673 21.23 -13.96 26.78
CA ALA A 673 20.39 -15.10 26.42
C ALA A 673 21.07 -16.44 26.79
N LEU A 674 22.37 -16.57 26.54
CA LEU A 674 23.19 -17.72 26.93
C LEU A 674 23.24 -17.91 28.46
N VAL A 675 23.62 -16.87 29.21
CA VAL A 675 23.79 -16.95 30.67
C VAL A 675 22.46 -17.17 31.38
N THR A 676 21.41 -16.46 30.97
CA THR A 676 20.07 -16.54 31.58
C THR A 676 19.26 -17.76 31.12
N ARG A 677 19.74 -18.48 30.09
CA ARG A 677 19.06 -19.61 29.44
C ARG A 677 17.62 -19.26 29.05
N ARG A 678 17.46 -18.10 28.42
CA ARG A 678 16.19 -17.57 27.92
C ARG A 678 16.33 -17.17 26.47
N GLU A 679 15.28 -17.40 25.71
CA GLU A 679 15.12 -16.73 24.43
C GLU A 679 14.76 -15.25 24.67
N ILE A 680 15.48 -14.36 24.00
CA ILE A 680 15.17 -12.93 23.98
C ILE A 680 14.91 -12.56 22.53
N VAL A 681 13.69 -12.10 22.24
CA VAL A 681 13.27 -11.66 20.91
C VAL A 681 13.28 -10.13 20.89
N VAL A 682 14.11 -9.54 20.03
CA VAL A 682 14.17 -8.08 19.86
C VAL A 682 13.68 -7.72 18.46
N ARG A 683 12.56 -6.98 18.39
CA ARG A 683 12.08 -6.37 17.15
C ARG A 683 12.72 -4.99 16.98
N ASP A 684 13.60 -4.85 16.01
CA ASP A 684 14.18 -3.58 15.59
C ASP A 684 13.35 -2.89 14.50
N ALA A 685 13.77 -1.71 14.04
CA ALA A 685 13.07 -0.94 13.02
C ALA A 685 12.89 -1.66 11.66
N SER A 686 13.64 -2.72 11.42
CA SER A 686 13.64 -3.50 10.17
C SER A 686 13.13 -4.93 10.33
N ARG A 687 13.42 -5.61 11.46
CA ARG A 687 13.26 -7.06 11.59
C ARG A 687 13.35 -7.57 13.03
N PHE A 688 13.12 -8.86 13.22
CA PHE A 688 13.27 -9.57 14.49
C PHE A 688 14.63 -10.25 14.61
N HIS A 689 15.13 -10.26 15.84
CA HIS A 689 16.35 -10.93 16.27
C HIS A 689 15.97 -11.93 17.37
N HIS A 690 16.11 -13.23 17.09
CA HIS A 690 15.90 -14.27 18.09
C HIS A 690 17.25 -14.63 18.72
N PHE A 691 17.51 -14.13 19.92
CA PHE A 691 18.71 -14.46 20.69
C PHE A 691 18.46 -15.70 21.54
N LYS A 692 19.23 -16.75 21.28
CA LYS A 692 19.09 -18.04 21.96
C LYS A 692 20.43 -18.78 22.02
N ASP A 693 20.76 -19.35 23.17
CA ASP A 693 21.93 -20.20 23.40
C ASP A 693 23.27 -19.61 22.87
N GLY A 694 23.45 -18.28 22.99
CA GLY A 694 24.66 -17.58 22.54
C GLY A 694 24.71 -17.28 21.05
N SER A 695 23.63 -17.51 20.33
CA SER A 695 23.45 -17.21 18.90
C SER A 695 22.32 -16.18 18.66
N CYS A 696 22.24 -15.66 17.44
CA CYS A 696 21.13 -14.84 16.98
C CYS A 696 20.68 -15.31 15.59
N SER A 697 19.37 -15.32 15.32
CA SER A 697 18.80 -15.72 14.02
C SER A 697 19.33 -14.94 12.82
N CYS A 698 19.98 -13.79 13.02
CA CYS A 698 20.59 -13.00 11.95
C CYS A 698 22.03 -13.40 11.55
N GLY A 699 22.65 -14.39 12.21
CA GLY A 699 24.05 -14.75 11.95
C GLY A 699 25.04 -13.60 12.17
N ASP A 700 24.78 -12.75 13.18
CA ASP A 700 25.55 -11.54 13.53
C ASP A 700 25.68 -10.50 12.40
N TYR A 701 24.73 -10.45 11.46
CA TYR A 701 24.68 -9.44 10.41
C TYR A 701 23.30 -8.81 10.27
N TRP A 702 23.18 -7.52 10.61
CA TRP A 702 21.91 -6.80 10.61
C TRP A 702 22.03 -5.33 10.27
#